data_AF-W7PZC6-F1
#
_entry.id   AF-W7PZC6-F1
#
_cell.length_a   1.000
_cell.length_b   1.000
_cell.length_c   1.000
_cell.angle_alpha   90.00
_cell.angle_beta   90.00
_cell.angle_gamma   90.00
#
_symmetry.space_group_name_H-M   'P 1'
#
loop_
_entity.id
_entity.type
_entity.pdbx_description
1 polymer ?
#
loop_
_entity_poly.entity_id
_entity_poly.type
_entity_poly.pdbx_seq_one_letter_code
_entity_poly.pdbx_strand_id
1 'polypeptide(L)'
;MATEEAFEIVRRRLFENAGDRAEVEEISRQFSDFYRQHAEKFPTETQSNEYFERLCRSYPIHPEVFDRLYEDWSTLDKFQRTRGVLQYMAIVIHNLWVSGNRDALIMPGSLPLEDSSVRDKSIHYLPQGWQPVIEREVDGPRSAALDLDSQIALFGGVQAARRAARTIFLGSAASGSSQAARGIKQERILLGTVQPGQSIGIFEDVLKRLRDRLHYLYSEQDRFWFDTKPNLRREMESRKQNISDPDALIPLLKERTTRLMGRNHHFAGIHVFNQSGDVPDEYGSGPRLVVLPTNAAYSRTETNQAYKVAEEILRNRGEQPRQKQNRLIFLAADFDVVSRLKDQGRTFLAWKSIVEDIDTGALNQDLAHLRQAKQSRDSADSSLSQLIRETYKWLMAPVEEFVKGKPTLDWEVVQISTTTSNLVETIENKLREEEWLIYEWSPIFLRNILSQWYFKDGLTEISALKVWQDSCHYLYLPRLVNDSVFKNAMNQGVASEDFFGYASGKEGDTYLGFTFGQGNIGGLDSEALIIEREAAKAYRDKRSAEAAQRAREQAASIGDLPHVGGGGEAGATTTSGGASAPMGGSAGEASMVEATSAIKKHFYGTVGLDPVKAKMDFATLADEIVEQFNLRTGVEVKISVEIEATSADGFDEALQRTIKENCNVLKFSSSEFEGE
;
A
#
# COMPACT_ATOMS: atom_id res chain seq x y z
N MET A 1 40.88 -27.76 42.86
CA MET A 1 41.90 -27.59 43.92
C MET A 1 42.05 -26.12 44.36
N ALA A 2 42.76 -25.24 43.63
CA ALA A 2 43.06 -23.88 44.12
C ALA A 2 41.83 -22.98 44.43
N THR A 3 40.73 -23.14 43.67
CA THR A 3 39.45 -22.46 43.96
C THR A 3 38.72 -23.05 45.17
N GLU A 4 38.74 -24.37 45.34
CA GLU A 4 38.03 -25.06 46.42
C GLU A 4 38.65 -24.78 47.79
N GLU A 5 39.99 -24.73 47.87
CA GLU A 5 40.70 -24.28 49.07
C GLU A 5 40.35 -22.82 49.40
N ALA A 6 40.17 -21.96 48.38
CA ALA A 6 39.76 -20.58 48.58
C ALA A 6 38.35 -20.47 49.18
N PHE A 7 37.41 -21.33 48.76
CA PHE A 7 36.05 -21.34 49.30
C PHE A 7 36.04 -21.68 50.80
N GLU A 8 36.80 -22.70 51.20
CA GLU A 8 36.88 -23.10 52.60
C GLU A 8 37.58 -22.04 53.48
N ILE A 9 38.63 -21.40 52.96
CA ILE A 9 39.31 -20.28 53.62
C ILE A 9 38.37 -19.07 53.78
N VAL A 10 37.56 -18.77 52.76
CA VAL A 10 36.59 -17.67 52.81
C VAL A 10 35.48 -17.96 53.82
N ARG A 11 34.89 -19.17 53.80
CA ARG A 11 33.91 -19.62 54.79
C ARG A 11 34.44 -19.48 56.22
N ARG A 12 35.63 -20.05 56.51
CA ARG A 12 36.29 -20.00 57.83
C ARG A 12 36.57 -18.57 58.35
N ARG A 13 36.58 -17.55 57.48
CA ARG A 13 36.77 -16.14 57.85
C ARG A 13 35.47 -15.37 58.05
N LEU A 14 34.36 -15.88 57.51
CA LEU A 14 33.03 -15.25 57.56
C LEU A 14 32.14 -15.87 58.65
N PHE A 15 32.35 -17.14 58.98
CA PHE A 15 31.59 -17.86 60.00
C PHE A 15 32.55 -18.51 61.01
N GLU A 16 32.36 -18.18 62.29
CA GLU A 16 33.10 -18.77 63.41
C GLU A 16 32.68 -20.23 63.66
N ASN A 17 31.36 -20.48 63.62
CA ASN A 17 30.78 -21.81 63.55
C ASN A 17 29.76 -21.86 62.40
N ALA A 18 29.69 -22.99 61.69
CA ALA A 18 28.79 -23.24 60.57
C ALA A 18 27.74 -24.32 60.88
N GLY A 19 27.58 -24.72 62.14
CA GLY A 19 26.69 -25.80 62.56
C GLY A 19 27.41 -27.13 62.73
N ASP A 20 26.73 -28.10 63.34
CA ASP A 20 27.31 -29.42 63.57
C ASP A 20 27.43 -30.20 62.26
N ARG A 21 28.48 -31.01 62.13
CA ARG A 21 28.81 -31.73 60.89
C ARG A 21 27.63 -32.56 60.35
N ALA A 22 26.84 -33.17 61.24
CA ALA A 22 25.67 -33.95 60.87
C ALA A 22 24.55 -33.09 60.26
N GLU A 23 24.32 -31.88 60.78
CA GLU A 23 23.33 -30.93 60.25
C GLU A 23 23.73 -30.42 58.86
N VAL A 24 25.01 -30.08 58.70
CA VAL A 24 25.59 -29.64 57.42
C VAL A 24 25.49 -30.73 56.35
N GLU A 25 25.85 -31.98 56.71
CA GLU A 25 25.75 -33.13 55.78
C GLU A 25 24.29 -33.45 55.42
N GLU A 26 23.36 -33.33 56.35
CA GLU A 26 21.92 -33.56 56.11
C GLU A 26 21.30 -32.50 55.19
N ILE A 27 21.53 -31.21 55.45
CA ILE A 27 21.05 -30.13 54.56
C ILE A 27 21.66 -30.28 53.16
N SER A 28 22.98 -30.51 53.08
CA SER A 28 23.67 -30.71 51.80
C SER A 28 23.16 -31.94 51.04
N ARG A 29 22.71 -32.97 51.74
CA ARG A 29 22.11 -34.19 51.15
C ARG A 29 20.74 -33.89 50.56
N GLN A 30 19.89 -33.15 51.26
CA GLN A 30 18.58 -32.73 50.74
C GLN A 30 18.70 -31.92 49.44
N PHE A 31 19.70 -31.03 49.33
CA PHE A 31 20.01 -30.34 48.08
C PHE A 31 20.54 -31.28 46.99
N SER A 32 21.52 -32.15 47.30
CA SER A 32 22.09 -33.09 46.32
C SER A 32 21.04 -34.09 45.78
N ASP A 33 20.17 -34.62 46.64
CA ASP A 33 19.10 -35.52 46.25
C ASP A 33 18.00 -34.80 45.46
N PHE A 34 17.68 -33.55 45.79
CA PHE A 34 16.77 -32.71 45.00
C PHE A 34 17.29 -32.45 43.59
N TYR A 35 18.60 -32.16 43.42
CA TYR A 35 19.24 -32.01 42.12
C TYR A 35 19.27 -33.32 41.31
N ARG A 36 19.43 -34.47 41.99
CA ARG A 36 19.38 -35.80 41.35
C ARG A 36 17.99 -36.22 40.89
N GLN A 37 16.97 -35.93 41.69
CA GLN A 37 15.57 -36.18 41.34
C GLN A 37 15.12 -35.40 40.08
N HIS A 38 15.79 -34.28 39.79
CA HIS A 38 15.47 -33.38 38.67
C HIS A 38 16.67 -33.17 37.74
N ALA A 39 17.47 -34.21 37.49
CA ALA A 39 18.76 -34.14 36.79
C ALA A 39 18.71 -33.44 35.40
N GLU A 40 17.56 -33.47 34.73
CA GLU A 40 17.30 -32.78 33.46
C GLU A 40 17.19 -31.24 33.56
N LYS A 41 17.08 -30.69 34.77
CA LYS A 41 16.89 -29.25 35.04
C LYS A 41 18.12 -28.57 35.65
N PHE A 42 19.12 -29.34 36.07
CA PHE A 42 20.30 -28.86 36.78
C PHE A 42 21.60 -29.28 36.07
N PRO A 43 22.71 -28.53 36.23
CA PRO A 43 23.98 -28.84 35.59
C PRO A 43 24.52 -30.25 35.93
N THR A 44 25.16 -30.90 34.97
CA THR A 44 25.57 -32.31 35.07
C THR A 44 26.51 -32.61 36.25
N GLU A 45 27.32 -31.65 36.70
CA GLU A 45 28.20 -31.87 37.86
C GLU A 45 27.45 -32.05 39.17
N THR A 46 26.22 -31.49 39.31
CA THR A 46 25.39 -31.57 40.54
C THR A 46 25.02 -33.00 40.92
N GLN A 47 25.12 -33.92 39.96
CA GLN A 47 24.81 -35.33 40.09
C GLN A 47 25.92 -36.10 40.84
N SER A 48 27.15 -35.58 40.80
CA SER A 48 28.35 -36.23 41.36
C SER A 48 28.39 -36.21 42.89
N ASN A 49 29.12 -37.16 43.50
CA ASN A 49 29.42 -37.10 44.93
C ASN A 49 30.40 -35.96 45.27
N GLU A 50 31.23 -35.57 44.30
CA GLU A 50 32.14 -34.42 44.42
C GLU A 50 31.38 -33.11 44.65
N TYR A 51 30.23 -32.92 43.99
CA TYR A 51 29.38 -31.75 44.22
C TYR A 51 28.70 -31.76 45.61
N PHE A 52 28.31 -32.93 46.12
CA PHE A 52 27.85 -33.08 47.51
C PHE A 52 28.95 -32.69 48.51
N GLU A 53 30.19 -33.16 48.30
CA GLU A 53 31.34 -32.74 49.11
C GLU A 53 31.61 -31.22 49.02
N ARG A 54 31.43 -30.61 47.84
CA ARG A 54 31.53 -29.15 47.66
C ARG A 54 30.46 -28.40 48.46
N LEU A 55 29.19 -28.85 48.45
CA LEU A 55 28.10 -28.29 49.27
C LEU A 55 28.45 -28.32 50.76
N CYS A 56 28.89 -29.46 51.28
CA CYS A 56 29.29 -29.62 52.68
C CYS A 56 30.44 -28.68 53.08
N ARG A 57 31.41 -28.44 52.17
CA ARG A 57 32.58 -27.58 52.42
C ARG A 57 32.28 -26.09 52.29
N SER A 58 31.29 -25.70 51.49
CA SER A 58 30.92 -24.29 51.27
C SER A 58 29.85 -23.79 52.25
N TYR A 59 29.08 -24.68 52.89
CA TYR A 59 28.01 -24.35 53.84
C TYR A 59 28.42 -23.26 54.86
N PRO A 60 27.58 -22.23 55.10
CA PRO A 60 26.20 -22.05 54.63
C PRO A 60 26.08 -21.35 53.26
N ILE A 61 27.15 -21.22 52.48
CA ILE A 61 27.13 -20.59 51.16
C ILE A 61 27.00 -21.65 50.08
N HIS A 62 26.11 -21.45 49.10
CA HIS A 62 25.97 -22.38 47.97
C HIS A 62 27.15 -22.23 46.98
N PRO A 63 27.74 -23.33 46.44
CA PRO A 63 28.93 -23.27 45.57
C PRO A 63 28.80 -22.30 44.38
N GLU A 64 27.61 -22.24 43.77
CA GLU A 64 27.29 -21.34 42.63
C GLU A 64 27.59 -19.85 42.93
N VAL A 65 27.48 -19.39 44.20
CA VAL A 65 27.86 -18.00 44.57
C VAL A 65 29.34 -17.78 44.34
N PHE A 66 30.17 -18.73 44.78
CA PHE A 66 31.61 -18.63 44.61
C PHE A 66 32.03 -18.85 43.17
N ASP A 67 31.41 -19.79 42.45
CA ASP A 67 31.71 -20.05 41.05
C ASP A 67 31.48 -18.77 40.22
N ARG A 68 30.35 -18.06 40.39
CA ARG A 68 30.15 -16.76 39.72
C ARG A 68 31.16 -15.68 40.15
N LEU A 69 31.48 -15.58 41.45
CA LEU A 69 32.42 -14.57 41.95
C LEU A 69 33.90 -14.83 41.58
N TYR A 70 34.31 -16.09 41.41
CA TYR A 70 35.68 -16.48 41.10
C TYR A 70 35.92 -16.79 39.62
N GLU A 71 34.91 -17.20 38.86
CA GLU A 71 35.04 -17.46 37.42
C GLU A 71 34.70 -16.20 36.60
N ASP A 72 33.55 -15.57 36.85
CA ASP A 72 33.09 -14.43 36.05
C ASP A 72 33.68 -13.11 36.58
N TRP A 73 33.45 -12.78 37.86
CA TRP A 73 33.84 -11.48 38.42
C TRP A 73 35.36 -11.31 38.59
N SER A 74 36.12 -12.41 38.62
CA SER A 74 37.59 -12.36 38.69
C SER A 74 38.28 -11.91 37.39
N THR A 75 37.48 -11.74 36.32
CA THR A 75 37.90 -11.17 35.03
C THR A 75 37.80 -9.64 34.98
N LEU A 76 37.08 -9.03 35.92
CA LEU A 76 36.93 -7.57 36.00
C LEU A 76 38.23 -6.90 36.43
N ASP A 77 38.60 -5.82 35.72
CA ASP A 77 39.77 -5.01 36.09
C ASP A 77 39.61 -4.45 37.52
N LYS A 78 40.73 -4.40 38.25
CA LYS A 78 40.83 -3.97 39.66
C LYS A 78 40.07 -4.86 40.68
N PHE A 79 39.42 -5.95 40.28
CA PHE A 79 38.76 -6.86 41.23
C PHE A 79 39.78 -7.68 42.04
N GLN A 80 39.89 -7.38 43.33
CA GLN A 80 40.85 -8.04 44.24
C GLN A 80 40.37 -9.43 44.67
N ARG A 81 40.29 -10.41 43.74
CA ARG A 81 39.77 -11.79 43.90
C ARG A 81 39.40 -12.20 45.34
N THR A 82 40.37 -12.54 46.20
CA THR A 82 40.08 -13.03 47.56
C THR A 82 39.63 -11.93 48.54
N ARG A 83 40.16 -10.71 48.47
CA ARG A 83 39.82 -9.62 49.41
C ARG A 83 38.48 -8.95 49.05
N GLY A 84 38.20 -8.79 47.76
CA GLY A 84 36.95 -8.27 47.23
C GLY A 84 35.77 -9.17 47.58
N VAL A 85 35.90 -10.48 47.33
CA VAL A 85 34.88 -11.49 47.71
C VAL A 85 34.64 -11.51 49.22
N LEU A 86 35.69 -11.52 50.04
CA LEU A 86 35.54 -11.46 51.51
C LEU A 86 34.76 -10.22 51.97
N GLN A 87 35.11 -9.03 51.45
CA GLN A 87 34.41 -7.79 51.81
C GLN A 87 32.95 -7.79 51.33
N TYR A 88 32.69 -8.27 50.11
CA TYR A 88 31.34 -8.32 49.55
C TYR A 88 30.46 -9.29 50.34
N MET A 89 30.92 -10.52 50.55
CA MET A 89 30.18 -11.54 51.29
C MET A 89 29.94 -11.13 52.75
N ALA A 90 30.88 -10.44 53.41
CA ALA A 90 30.66 -9.94 54.77
C ALA A 90 29.48 -8.96 54.86
N ILE A 91 29.34 -8.05 53.87
CA ILE A 91 28.23 -7.07 53.82
C ILE A 91 26.90 -7.78 53.50
N VAL A 92 26.92 -8.76 52.59
CA VAL A 92 25.75 -9.61 52.25
C VAL A 92 25.28 -10.40 53.47
N ILE A 93 26.18 -11.12 54.14
CA ILE A 93 25.87 -11.95 55.32
C ILE A 93 25.33 -11.09 56.46
N HIS A 94 25.91 -9.90 56.69
CA HIS A 94 25.42 -8.95 57.69
C HIS A 94 23.97 -8.52 57.40
N ASN A 95 23.65 -8.17 56.15
CA ASN A 95 22.29 -7.81 55.74
C ASN A 95 21.31 -8.99 55.86
N LEU A 96 21.71 -10.20 55.48
CA LEU A 96 20.90 -11.41 55.62
C LEU A 96 20.62 -11.77 57.08
N TRP A 97 21.60 -11.57 57.96
CA TRP A 97 21.43 -11.72 59.41
C TRP A 97 20.46 -10.69 60.00
N VAL A 98 20.64 -9.41 59.68
CA VAL A 98 19.78 -8.31 60.19
C VAL A 98 18.34 -8.42 59.68
N SER A 99 18.15 -8.85 58.43
CA SER A 99 16.82 -9.12 57.86
C SER A 99 16.17 -10.43 58.35
N GLY A 100 16.89 -11.25 59.11
CA GLY A 100 16.39 -12.52 59.66
C GLY A 100 16.08 -13.56 58.58
N ASN A 101 16.87 -13.60 57.50
CA ASN A 101 16.73 -14.60 56.44
C ASN A 101 16.81 -16.04 57.01
N ARG A 102 15.95 -16.93 56.49
CA ARG A 102 15.82 -18.33 56.94
C ARG A 102 16.02 -19.35 55.81
N ASP A 103 16.67 -18.94 54.72
CA ASP A 103 17.04 -19.84 53.63
C ASP A 103 18.08 -20.85 54.13
N ALA A 104 17.99 -22.11 53.68
CA ALA A 104 18.91 -23.17 54.11
C ALA A 104 20.36 -22.95 53.61
N LEU A 105 20.52 -22.18 52.53
CA LEU A 105 21.82 -21.78 51.97
C LEU A 105 21.75 -20.34 51.45
N ILE A 106 22.85 -19.61 51.56
CA ILE A 106 23.06 -18.34 50.88
C ILE A 106 23.33 -18.65 49.40
N MET A 107 22.34 -18.40 48.55
CA MET A 107 22.40 -18.62 47.11
C MET A 107 22.55 -17.30 46.33
N PRO A 108 22.86 -17.32 45.03
CA PRO A 108 22.84 -16.12 44.19
C PRO A 108 21.52 -15.34 44.27
N GLY A 109 20.38 -16.03 44.36
CA GLY A 109 19.06 -15.41 44.52
C GLY A 109 18.82 -14.77 45.90
N SER A 110 19.64 -15.10 46.91
CA SER A 110 19.54 -14.54 48.26
C SER A 110 20.16 -13.14 48.37
N LEU A 111 20.94 -12.67 47.39
CA LEU A 111 21.64 -11.38 47.45
C LEU A 111 20.67 -10.20 47.67
N PRO A 112 20.73 -9.46 48.80
CA PRO A 112 19.81 -8.37 49.07
C PRO A 112 20.29 -7.08 48.38
N LEU A 113 20.08 -7.00 47.06
CA LEU A 113 20.44 -5.84 46.22
C LEU A 113 19.51 -4.63 46.46
N GLU A 114 18.41 -4.82 47.19
CA GLU A 114 17.56 -3.75 47.72
C GLU A 114 18.33 -2.81 48.69
N ASP A 115 19.26 -3.37 49.50
CA ASP A 115 20.14 -2.58 50.35
C ASP A 115 21.19 -1.80 49.54
N SER A 116 21.42 -0.54 49.89
CA SER A 116 22.37 0.32 49.18
C SER A 116 23.81 -0.12 49.38
N SER A 117 24.21 -0.59 50.57
CA SER A 117 25.61 -0.98 50.81
C SER A 117 26.00 -2.22 50.01
N VAL A 118 25.08 -3.18 49.85
CA VAL A 118 25.26 -4.35 48.98
C VAL A 118 25.23 -3.92 47.51
N ARG A 119 24.25 -3.11 47.09
CA ARG A 119 24.13 -2.62 45.70
C ARG A 119 25.36 -1.86 45.24
N ASP A 120 25.83 -0.88 46.02
CA ASP A 120 26.99 -0.06 45.71
C ASP A 120 28.25 -0.93 45.61
N LYS A 121 28.41 -1.92 46.50
CA LYS A 121 29.55 -2.86 46.45
C LYS A 121 29.48 -3.79 45.23
N SER A 122 28.28 -4.21 44.82
CA SER A 122 28.06 -4.99 43.60
C SER A 122 28.44 -4.22 42.34
N ILE A 123 28.02 -2.96 42.21
CA ILE A 123 28.28 -2.18 40.97
C ILE A 123 29.65 -1.52 40.92
N HIS A 124 30.41 -1.50 42.03
CA HIS A 124 31.69 -0.79 42.16
C HIS A 124 32.74 -1.16 41.09
N TYR A 125 32.74 -2.41 40.61
CA TYR A 125 33.69 -2.91 39.61
C TYR A 125 33.08 -3.02 38.20
N LEU A 126 31.82 -2.58 38.03
CA LEU A 126 31.09 -2.65 36.77
C LEU A 126 31.11 -1.29 36.05
N PRO A 127 30.78 -1.23 34.74
CA PRO A 127 30.57 0.03 34.02
C PRO A 127 29.49 0.90 34.67
N GLN A 128 29.46 2.20 34.35
CA GLN A 128 28.38 3.08 34.82
C GLN A 128 27.01 2.66 34.24
N GLY A 129 25.94 2.93 34.99
CA GLY A 129 24.55 2.68 34.56
C GLY A 129 23.83 1.50 35.21
N TRP A 130 24.51 0.67 36.02
CA TRP A 130 23.88 -0.50 36.66
C TRP A 130 22.89 -0.17 37.79
N GLN A 131 23.07 0.95 38.52
CA GLN A 131 22.17 1.31 39.62
C GLN A 131 20.70 1.45 39.18
N PRO A 132 20.36 2.22 38.11
CA PRO A 132 18.99 2.25 37.57
C PRO A 132 18.43 0.88 37.18
N VAL A 133 19.25 -0.03 36.64
CA VAL A 133 18.82 -1.39 36.27
C VAL A 133 18.41 -2.18 37.51
N ILE A 134 19.26 -2.16 38.55
CA ILE A 134 18.98 -2.87 39.80
C ILE A 134 17.73 -2.30 40.48
N GLU A 135 17.62 -0.97 40.55
CA GLU A 135 16.52 -0.29 41.25
C GLU A 135 15.17 -0.40 40.52
N ARG A 136 15.16 -0.44 39.18
CA ARG A 136 13.91 -0.51 38.38
C ARG A 136 13.51 -1.91 37.94
N GLU A 137 14.44 -2.86 37.84
CA GLU A 137 14.16 -4.19 37.27
C GLU A 137 14.43 -5.33 38.25
N VAL A 138 15.57 -5.29 38.96
CA VAL A 138 16.07 -6.46 39.71
C VAL A 138 15.50 -6.53 41.14
N ASP A 139 15.70 -5.49 41.96
CA ASP A 139 15.50 -5.60 43.42
C ASP A 139 15.25 -4.26 44.14
N GLY A 140 15.06 -3.14 43.43
CA GLY A 140 14.61 -1.92 44.10
C GLY A 140 13.18 -2.00 44.67
N PRO A 141 12.78 -1.05 45.55
CA PRO A 141 11.47 -1.06 46.23
C PRO A 141 10.26 -0.82 45.29
N ARG A 142 10.51 -0.56 44.00
CA ARG A 142 9.50 -0.48 42.93
C ARG A 142 9.98 -1.22 41.68
N SER A 143 10.75 -2.31 41.84
CA SER A 143 11.29 -3.05 40.72
C SER A 143 10.23 -3.90 40.01
N ALA A 144 10.41 -4.12 38.71
CA ALA A 144 9.54 -4.98 37.93
C ALA A 144 9.49 -6.43 38.46
N ALA A 145 10.59 -6.93 39.04
CA ALA A 145 10.62 -8.22 39.72
C ALA A 145 9.79 -8.23 41.02
N LEU A 146 9.90 -7.21 41.87
CA LEU A 146 9.09 -7.10 43.10
C LEU A 146 7.59 -7.01 42.79
N ASP A 147 7.23 -6.26 41.75
CA ASP A 147 5.85 -6.12 41.29
C ASP A 147 5.29 -7.44 40.71
N LEU A 148 6.11 -8.22 39.98
CA LEU A 148 5.75 -9.58 39.56
C LEU A 148 5.53 -10.53 40.74
N ASP A 149 6.40 -10.50 41.76
CA ASP A 149 6.23 -11.29 42.98
C ASP A 149 4.95 -10.90 43.75
N SER A 150 4.60 -9.61 43.70
CA SER A 150 3.44 -9.05 44.42
C SER A 150 2.10 -9.31 43.71
N GLN A 151 2.09 -9.41 42.38
CA GLN A 151 0.89 -9.71 41.58
C GLN A 151 0.47 -11.18 41.62
N ILE A 152 1.38 -12.10 41.93
CA ILE A 152 1.17 -13.55 41.82
C ILE A 152 1.59 -14.22 43.12
N ALA A 153 0.62 -14.64 43.94
CA ALA A 153 0.89 -15.21 45.27
C ALA A 153 1.87 -16.40 45.28
N LEU A 154 1.85 -17.24 44.24
CA LEU A 154 2.79 -18.35 44.07
C LEU A 154 4.24 -17.89 43.86
N PHE A 155 4.45 -16.71 43.26
CA PHE A 155 5.77 -16.12 43.07
C PHE A 155 6.23 -15.44 44.35
N GLY A 156 5.38 -14.58 44.93
CA GLY A 156 5.66 -13.87 46.18
C GLY A 156 5.98 -14.78 47.36
N GLY A 157 5.31 -15.94 47.46
CA GLY A 157 5.55 -16.93 48.52
C GLY A 157 6.98 -17.51 48.56
N VAL A 158 7.72 -17.44 47.45
CA VAL A 158 9.14 -17.86 47.37
C VAL A 158 10.06 -16.77 46.81
N GLN A 159 9.55 -15.54 46.61
CA GLN A 159 10.24 -14.41 45.96
C GLN A 159 10.85 -14.79 44.60
N ALA A 160 10.10 -15.55 43.79
CA ALA A 160 10.60 -16.20 42.58
C ALA A 160 11.24 -15.21 41.59
N ALA A 161 10.59 -14.06 41.35
CA ALA A 161 11.03 -13.07 40.38
C ALA A 161 12.31 -12.37 40.85
N ARG A 162 12.35 -11.92 42.11
CA ARG A 162 13.55 -11.26 42.66
C ARG A 162 14.73 -12.22 42.76
N ARG A 163 14.53 -13.46 43.22
CA ARG A 163 15.58 -14.49 43.24
C ARG A 163 16.15 -14.75 41.85
N ALA A 164 15.30 -14.95 40.84
CA ALA A 164 15.73 -15.13 39.46
C ALA A 164 16.50 -13.90 38.93
N ALA A 165 15.99 -12.69 39.14
CA ALA A 165 16.64 -11.47 38.68
C ALA A 165 18.01 -11.24 39.35
N ARG A 166 18.13 -11.46 40.68
CA ARG A 166 19.41 -11.38 41.42
C ARG A 166 20.44 -12.39 40.91
N THR A 167 20.03 -13.63 40.64
CA THR A 167 20.89 -14.67 40.06
C THR A 167 21.34 -14.32 38.64
N ILE A 168 20.44 -13.82 37.79
CA ILE A 168 20.79 -13.35 36.45
C ILE A 168 21.77 -12.18 36.51
N PHE A 169 21.54 -11.21 37.41
CA PHE A 169 22.48 -10.10 37.62
C PHE A 169 23.87 -10.61 38.02
N LEU A 170 23.98 -11.43 39.08
CA LEU A 170 25.27 -11.97 39.52
C LEU A 170 25.99 -12.75 38.41
N GLY A 171 25.24 -13.58 37.67
CA GLY A 171 25.78 -14.45 36.63
C GLY A 171 25.90 -13.83 35.23
N SER A 172 25.68 -12.52 35.05
CA SER A 172 25.81 -11.88 33.74
C SER A 172 26.34 -10.44 33.76
N ALA A 173 26.26 -9.72 34.87
CA ALA A 173 26.70 -8.32 34.92
C ALA A 173 28.22 -8.16 34.73
N ALA A 174 29.00 -9.18 35.12
CA ALA A 174 30.45 -9.23 34.91
C ALA A 174 30.88 -9.74 33.52
N SER A 175 29.95 -10.21 32.67
CA SER A 175 30.27 -10.75 31.34
C SER A 175 30.76 -9.66 30.38
N GLY A 176 32.08 -9.51 30.29
CA GLY A 176 32.72 -8.67 29.27
C GLY A 176 32.54 -9.21 27.83
N SER A 177 32.81 -8.35 26.84
CA SER A 177 32.73 -8.68 25.40
C SER A 177 33.72 -9.77 24.92
N SER A 178 34.53 -10.31 25.82
CA SER A 178 35.51 -11.38 25.59
C SER A 178 35.00 -12.79 25.96
N GLN A 179 33.84 -12.92 26.63
CA GLN A 179 33.25 -14.24 26.88
C GLN A 179 32.61 -14.79 25.58
N ALA A 180 32.95 -16.04 25.22
CA ALA A 180 32.49 -16.69 23.99
C ALA A 180 30.97 -16.93 23.91
N ALA A 181 30.26 -16.88 25.04
CA ALA A 181 28.81 -16.87 25.11
C ALA A 181 28.37 -15.94 26.25
N ARG A 182 27.51 -14.96 25.94
CA ARG A 182 27.03 -13.97 26.90
C ARG A 182 25.87 -14.53 27.74
N GLY A 183 25.86 -14.26 29.04
CA GLY A 183 24.74 -14.55 29.93
C GLY A 183 24.67 -15.97 30.50
N ILE A 184 23.85 -16.11 31.54
CA ILE A 184 23.66 -17.31 32.35
C ILE A 184 22.55 -18.20 31.75
N LYS A 185 22.77 -19.52 31.70
CA LYS A 185 21.78 -20.50 31.23
C LYS A 185 20.63 -20.72 32.23
N GLN A 186 19.46 -21.15 31.77
CA GLN A 186 18.33 -21.50 32.65
C GLN A 186 18.72 -22.52 33.74
N GLU A 187 19.43 -23.61 33.41
CA GLU A 187 19.89 -24.62 34.39
C GLU A 187 20.69 -24.01 35.57
N ARG A 188 21.47 -22.96 35.31
CA ARG A 188 22.26 -22.23 36.32
C ARG A 188 21.41 -21.23 37.11
N ILE A 189 20.43 -20.60 36.47
CA ILE A 189 19.49 -19.73 37.19
C ILE A 189 18.66 -20.55 38.17
N LEU A 190 18.19 -21.74 37.77
CA LEU A 190 17.49 -22.67 38.66
C LEU A 190 18.41 -23.12 39.81
N LEU A 191 19.64 -23.54 39.51
CA LEU A 191 20.65 -23.89 40.53
C LEU A 191 20.90 -22.77 41.55
N GLY A 192 20.90 -21.51 41.10
CA GLY A 192 21.10 -20.34 41.96
C GLY A 192 19.86 -19.80 42.67
N THR A 193 18.69 -20.43 42.56
CA THR A 193 17.41 -19.88 43.08
C THR A 193 16.49 -20.86 43.80
N VAL A 194 16.42 -22.12 43.36
CA VAL A 194 15.44 -23.10 43.85
C VAL A 194 15.98 -23.87 45.05
N GLN A 195 15.19 -23.97 46.12
CA GLN A 195 15.50 -24.80 47.29
C GLN A 195 14.68 -26.10 47.31
N PRO A 196 15.14 -27.16 47.99
CA PRO A 196 14.33 -28.33 48.29
C PRO A 196 12.95 -27.96 48.87
N GLY A 197 11.91 -28.66 48.42
CA GLY A 197 10.52 -28.36 48.78
C GLY A 197 9.86 -27.23 47.97
N GLN A 198 10.60 -26.49 47.13
CA GLN A 198 10.04 -25.52 46.19
C GLN A 198 9.78 -26.13 44.81
N SER A 199 8.74 -25.65 44.11
CA SER A 199 8.42 -26.12 42.76
C SER A 199 9.28 -25.42 41.70
N ILE A 200 10.08 -26.21 40.95
CA ILE A 200 10.92 -25.71 39.84
C ILE A 200 10.08 -24.98 38.79
N GLY A 201 8.85 -25.45 38.50
CA GLY A 201 7.96 -24.86 37.51
C GLY A 201 7.56 -23.41 37.80
N ILE A 202 7.58 -22.98 39.07
CA ILE A 202 7.38 -21.57 39.44
C ILE A 202 8.50 -20.69 38.88
N PHE A 203 9.75 -21.16 38.93
CA PHE A 203 10.91 -20.43 38.44
C PHE A 203 11.01 -20.51 36.91
N GLU A 204 10.60 -21.62 36.27
CA GLU A 204 10.49 -21.69 34.80
C GLU A 204 9.40 -20.77 34.22
N ASP A 205 8.30 -20.55 34.95
CA ASP A 205 7.28 -19.55 34.59
C ASP A 205 7.80 -18.13 34.81
N VAL A 206 8.35 -17.82 35.99
CA VAL A 206 8.83 -16.47 36.30
C VAL A 206 9.91 -15.99 35.33
N LEU A 207 10.78 -16.87 34.83
CA LEU A 207 11.77 -16.52 33.81
C LEU A 207 11.13 -16.06 32.48
N LYS A 208 10.01 -16.67 32.07
CA LYS A 208 9.23 -16.23 30.90
C LYS A 208 8.61 -14.86 31.15
N ARG A 209 8.01 -14.64 32.33
CA ARG A 209 7.39 -13.35 32.68
C ARG A 209 8.41 -12.23 32.85
N LEU A 210 9.58 -12.52 33.42
CA LEU A 210 10.71 -11.60 33.52
C LEU A 210 11.19 -11.22 32.11
N ARG A 211 11.49 -12.21 31.25
CA ARG A 211 11.86 -11.98 29.84
C ARG A 211 10.85 -11.09 29.12
N ASP A 212 9.56 -11.26 29.42
CA ASP A 212 8.47 -10.56 28.74
C ASP A 212 8.14 -9.17 29.29
N ARG A 213 8.57 -8.84 30.52
CA ARG A 213 8.31 -7.56 31.20
C ARG A 213 9.52 -6.62 31.29
N LEU A 214 10.73 -7.16 31.40
CA LEU A 214 11.94 -6.39 31.70
C LEU A 214 12.54 -5.76 30.44
N HIS A 215 12.96 -4.50 30.55
CA HIS A 215 13.50 -3.67 29.46
C HIS A 215 15.02 -3.81 29.34
N TYR A 216 15.73 -4.17 30.41
CA TYR A 216 17.18 -4.35 30.41
C TYR A 216 17.60 -5.83 30.41
N LEU A 217 16.63 -6.74 30.48
CA LEU A 217 16.82 -8.18 30.32
C LEU A 217 16.80 -8.59 28.84
N TYR A 218 17.79 -9.38 28.47
CA TYR A 218 17.92 -10.03 27.17
C TYR A 218 17.88 -11.54 27.35
N SER A 219 17.45 -12.24 26.30
CA SER A 219 17.45 -13.70 26.27
C SER A 219 17.72 -14.25 24.88
N GLU A 220 18.62 -15.22 24.76
CA GLU A 220 18.95 -15.92 23.51
C GLU A 220 19.40 -17.35 23.81
N GLN A 221 18.88 -18.34 23.07
CA GLN A 221 19.28 -19.76 23.18
C GLN A 221 19.42 -20.27 24.64
N ASP A 222 18.34 -20.11 25.43
CA ASP A 222 18.27 -20.50 26.85
C ASP A 222 19.22 -19.74 27.81
N ARG A 223 19.91 -18.69 27.34
CA ARG A 223 20.69 -17.76 28.17
C ARG A 223 19.95 -16.47 28.43
N PHE A 224 20.20 -15.89 29.59
CA PHE A 224 19.65 -14.63 30.06
C PHE A 224 20.78 -13.71 30.52
N TRP A 225 20.69 -12.41 30.22
CA TRP A 225 21.61 -11.42 30.77
C TRP A 225 20.96 -10.06 30.93
N PHE A 226 21.43 -9.30 31.92
CA PHE A 226 21.17 -7.88 31.97
C PHE A 226 22.23 -7.09 31.19
N ASP A 227 21.83 -5.94 30.66
CA ASP A 227 22.71 -4.91 30.10
C ASP A 227 22.36 -3.55 30.75
N THR A 228 23.24 -2.55 30.68
CA THR A 228 22.89 -1.17 31.05
C THR A 228 22.15 -0.43 29.93
N LYS A 229 22.04 -1.04 28.75
CA LYS A 229 21.28 -0.53 27.60
C LYS A 229 19.90 -1.20 27.48
N PRO A 230 18.84 -0.45 27.15
CA PRO A 230 17.51 -1.02 26.99
C PRO A 230 17.41 -1.88 25.72
N ASN A 231 16.69 -2.99 25.85
CA ASN A 231 16.32 -3.92 24.81
C ASN A 231 15.33 -3.24 23.85
N LEU A 232 15.83 -2.84 22.69
CA LEU A 232 15.08 -2.15 21.64
C LEU A 232 13.76 -2.84 21.25
N ARG A 233 13.68 -4.18 21.32
CA ARG A 233 12.45 -4.92 21.02
C ARG A 233 11.39 -4.75 22.12
N ARG A 234 11.80 -4.62 23.38
CA ARG A 234 10.90 -4.36 24.51
C ARG A 234 10.42 -2.91 24.52
N GLU A 235 11.31 -1.97 24.25
CA GLU A 235 10.98 -0.56 24.02
C GLU A 235 9.94 -0.42 22.88
N MET A 236 10.13 -1.16 21.77
CA MET A 236 9.18 -1.17 20.66
C MET A 236 7.80 -1.68 21.08
N GLU A 237 7.72 -2.83 21.76
CA GLU A 237 6.44 -3.40 22.19
C GLU A 237 5.72 -2.49 23.21
N SER A 238 6.47 -1.87 24.12
CA SER A 238 5.96 -0.87 25.08
C SER A 238 5.35 0.34 24.37
N ARG A 239 6.04 0.89 23.36
CA ARG A 239 5.53 2.00 22.55
C ARG A 239 4.32 1.59 21.70
N LYS A 240 4.36 0.39 21.11
CA LYS A 240 3.31 -0.16 20.24
C LYS A 240 1.94 -0.18 20.93
N GLN A 241 1.90 -0.45 22.24
CA GLN A 241 0.68 -0.45 23.06
C GLN A 241 0.07 0.95 23.26
N ASN A 242 0.88 2.01 23.13
CA ASN A 242 0.47 3.39 23.37
C ASN A 242 0.14 4.17 22.08
N ILE A 243 0.09 3.49 20.92
CA ILE A 243 -0.20 4.15 19.63
C ILE A 243 -1.71 4.34 19.45
N SER A 244 -2.11 5.60 19.29
CA SER A 244 -3.50 5.97 18.97
C SER A 244 -3.89 5.49 17.57
N ASP A 245 -4.99 4.74 17.48
CA ASP A 245 -5.57 4.31 16.21
C ASP A 245 -6.03 5.51 15.36
N PRO A 246 -6.89 6.43 15.88
CA PRO A 246 -7.35 7.59 15.12
C PRO A 246 -6.25 8.58 14.73
N ASP A 247 -5.31 8.87 15.62
CA ASP A 247 -4.39 10.02 15.45
C ASP A 247 -3.08 9.65 14.74
N ALA A 248 -2.66 8.38 14.79
CA ALA A 248 -1.39 7.94 14.21
C ALA A 248 -1.55 6.80 13.19
N LEU A 249 -2.30 5.75 13.53
CA LEU A 249 -2.41 4.57 12.66
C LEU A 249 -3.26 4.83 11.41
N ILE A 250 -4.47 5.40 11.56
CA ILE A 250 -5.35 5.67 10.42
C ILE A 250 -4.74 6.69 9.44
N PRO A 251 -4.11 7.80 9.86
CA PRO A 251 -3.39 8.70 8.96
C PRO A 251 -2.25 8.02 8.20
N LEU A 252 -1.44 7.18 8.85
CA LEU A 252 -0.40 6.40 8.18
C LEU A 252 -0.99 5.45 7.13
N LEU A 253 -2.04 4.71 7.49
CA LEU A 253 -2.68 3.77 6.56
C LEU A 253 -3.32 4.50 5.38
N LYS A 254 -3.94 5.68 5.61
CA LYS A 254 -4.46 6.55 4.55
C LYS A 254 -3.33 6.98 3.62
N GLU A 255 -2.27 7.55 4.17
CA GLU A 255 -1.10 8.01 3.41
C GLU A 255 -0.51 6.90 2.54
N ARG A 256 -0.22 5.73 3.13
CA ARG A 256 0.40 4.60 2.42
C ARG A 256 -0.53 3.99 1.36
N THR A 257 -1.83 3.93 1.63
CA THR A 257 -2.82 3.47 0.65
C THR A 257 -2.95 4.47 -0.50
N THR A 258 -2.93 5.79 -0.24
CA THR A 258 -2.88 6.81 -1.30
C THR A 258 -1.61 6.68 -2.17
N ARG A 259 -0.43 6.46 -1.56
CA ARG A 259 0.81 6.23 -2.34
C ARG A 259 0.72 4.98 -3.22
N LEU A 260 0.07 3.90 -2.75
CA LEU A 260 -0.12 2.66 -3.51
C LEU A 260 -0.99 2.85 -4.76
N MET A 261 -1.89 3.84 -4.77
CA MET A 261 -2.74 4.16 -5.92
C MET A 261 -2.03 4.99 -7.01
N GLY A 262 -0.85 5.54 -6.73
CA GLY A 262 -0.05 6.26 -7.72
C GLY A 262 -0.71 7.53 -8.27
N ARG A 263 -0.37 7.89 -9.52
CA ARG A 263 -0.89 9.07 -10.25
C ARG A 263 -1.34 8.78 -11.69
N ASN A 264 -0.92 7.66 -12.27
CA ASN A 264 -1.23 7.31 -13.65
C ASN A 264 -2.44 6.37 -13.65
N HIS A 265 -3.63 6.93 -13.91
CA HIS A 265 -4.89 6.21 -13.92
C HIS A 265 -5.96 6.96 -14.73
N HIS A 266 -6.98 6.25 -15.19
CA HIS A 266 -8.10 6.77 -15.98
C HIS A 266 -9.28 7.27 -15.13
N PHE A 267 -9.26 7.05 -13.81
CA PHE A 267 -10.25 7.63 -12.88
C PHE A 267 -10.17 9.16 -12.83
N ALA A 268 -11.31 9.85 -12.71
CA ALA A 268 -11.36 11.28 -12.42
C ALA A 268 -10.87 11.63 -11.00
N GLY A 269 -10.55 10.62 -10.20
CA GLY A 269 -9.85 10.74 -8.92
C GLY A 269 -10.07 9.52 -8.04
N ILE A 270 -9.06 9.18 -7.25
CA ILE A 270 -9.08 8.09 -6.27
C ILE A 270 -9.18 8.69 -4.87
N HIS A 271 -10.22 8.31 -4.13
CA HIS A 271 -10.64 8.89 -2.85
C HIS A 271 -10.37 7.91 -1.71
N VAL A 272 -9.27 8.09 -0.99
CA VAL A 272 -8.81 7.15 0.05
C VAL A 272 -9.28 7.60 1.43
N PHE A 273 -10.16 6.80 2.03
CA PHE A 273 -10.77 7.06 3.35
C PHE A 273 -11.40 8.46 3.42
N ASN A 274 -12.06 8.86 2.34
CA ASN A 274 -12.83 10.10 2.27
C ASN A 274 -14.27 9.84 2.74
N GLN A 275 -14.87 10.82 3.41
CA GLN A 275 -16.29 10.76 3.77
C GLN A 275 -17.16 11.11 2.54
N SER A 276 -18.46 10.83 2.62
CA SER A 276 -19.39 11.08 1.52
C SER A 276 -19.34 12.51 0.97
N GLY A 277 -19.16 13.51 1.85
CA GLY A 277 -19.06 14.93 1.48
C GLY A 277 -17.81 15.30 0.67
N ASP A 278 -16.69 14.61 0.91
CA ASP A 278 -15.41 14.87 0.26
C ASP A 278 -15.32 14.31 -1.17
N VAL A 279 -16.19 13.34 -1.52
CA VAL A 279 -16.22 12.71 -2.85
C VAL A 279 -17.09 13.56 -3.79
N PRO A 280 -16.53 14.22 -4.83
CA PRO A 280 -17.29 15.11 -5.72
C PRO A 280 -18.44 14.41 -6.46
N ASP A 281 -19.52 15.15 -6.73
CA ASP A 281 -20.70 14.68 -7.47
C ASP A 281 -20.82 15.39 -8.83
N GLU A 282 -19.98 14.97 -9.77
CA GLU A 282 -19.80 15.58 -11.09
C GLU A 282 -19.70 14.51 -12.19
N TYR A 283 -19.93 14.91 -13.44
CA TYR A 283 -19.84 14.00 -14.58
C TYR A 283 -18.38 13.56 -14.85
N GLY A 284 -17.44 14.52 -14.82
CA GLY A 284 -15.99 14.27 -14.86
C GLY A 284 -15.47 13.60 -16.13
N SER A 285 -14.14 13.44 -16.21
CA SER A 285 -13.45 12.72 -17.31
C SER A 285 -13.44 11.19 -17.16
N GLY A 286 -13.98 10.67 -16.05
CA GLY A 286 -13.90 9.28 -15.64
C GLY A 286 -14.78 9.01 -14.41
N PRO A 287 -15.09 7.76 -14.08
CA PRO A 287 -15.64 7.42 -12.75
C PRO A 287 -14.61 7.73 -11.65
N ARG A 288 -15.04 7.64 -10.40
CA ARG A 288 -14.22 7.85 -9.21
C ARG A 288 -14.10 6.54 -8.43
N LEU A 289 -12.87 6.17 -8.07
CA LEU A 289 -12.61 5.02 -7.21
C LEU A 289 -12.60 5.49 -5.75
N VAL A 290 -13.43 4.89 -4.90
CA VAL A 290 -13.49 5.17 -3.47
C VAL A 290 -12.85 4.01 -2.71
N VAL A 291 -11.71 4.25 -2.08
CA VAL A 291 -11.04 3.23 -1.25
C VAL A 291 -11.55 3.37 0.19
N LEU A 292 -12.29 2.37 0.64
CA LEU A 292 -12.96 2.36 1.93
C LEU A 292 -11.96 2.27 3.10
N PRO A 293 -12.25 2.88 4.26
CA PRO A 293 -11.41 2.79 5.45
C PRO A 293 -11.39 1.37 6.06
N THR A 294 -10.37 1.05 6.85
CA THR A 294 -10.18 -0.30 7.43
C THR A 294 -11.30 -0.79 8.37
N ASN A 295 -12.17 0.09 8.87
CA ASN A 295 -13.37 -0.29 9.62
C ASN A 295 -14.58 -0.64 8.72
N ALA A 296 -14.52 -0.31 7.43
CA ALA A 296 -15.48 -0.66 6.38
C ALA A 296 -14.93 -1.82 5.51
N ALA A 297 -14.37 -2.84 6.15
CA ALA A 297 -13.78 -3.99 5.48
C ALA A 297 -14.86 -4.94 4.93
N TYR A 298 -14.53 -5.57 3.81
CA TYR A 298 -15.36 -6.56 3.13
C TYR A 298 -15.16 -7.95 3.71
N SER A 299 -16.25 -8.68 3.86
CA SER A 299 -16.30 -10.10 4.20
C SER A 299 -17.40 -10.77 3.36
N ARG A 300 -17.26 -12.08 3.08
CA ARG A 300 -18.34 -12.88 2.48
C ARG A 300 -19.40 -13.34 3.50
N THR A 301 -19.25 -12.98 4.77
CA THR A 301 -20.15 -13.33 5.87
C THR A 301 -20.88 -12.09 6.42
N GLU A 302 -21.78 -12.30 7.37
CA GLU A 302 -22.57 -11.24 8.04
C GLU A 302 -21.73 -10.13 8.71
N THR A 303 -20.42 -10.33 8.88
CA THR A 303 -19.52 -9.30 9.43
C THR A 303 -19.19 -8.17 8.47
N ASN A 304 -19.59 -8.26 7.18
CA ASN A 304 -19.32 -7.26 6.15
C ASN A 304 -19.78 -5.85 6.55
N GLN A 305 -18.84 -4.91 6.67
CA GLN A 305 -19.12 -3.49 6.93
C GLN A 305 -18.98 -2.62 5.67
N ALA A 306 -18.43 -3.16 4.59
CA ALA A 306 -18.14 -2.43 3.36
C ALA A 306 -19.43 -1.90 2.70
N TYR A 307 -20.46 -2.74 2.54
CA TYR A 307 -21.71 -2.34 1.88
C TYR A 307 -22.38 -1.13 2.53
N LYS A 308 -22.44 -1.08 3.87
CA LYS A 308 -23.07 0.03 4.61
C LYS A 308 -22.40 1.38 4.31
N VAL A 309 -21.08 1.43 4.36
CA VAL A 309 -20.31 2.67 4.14
C VAL A 309 -20.23 3.02 2.66
N ALA A 310 -20.15 2.02 1.78
CA ALA A 310 -20.22 2.22 0.34
C ALA A 310 -21.59 2.78 -0.07
N GLU A 311 -22.71 2.26 0.47
CA GLU A 311 -24.05 2.77 0.21
C GLU A 311 -24.24 4.20 0.75
N GLU A 312 -23.71 4.53 1.93
CA GLU A 312 -23.75 5.90 2.46
C GLU A 312 -23.08 6.90 1.50
N ILE A 313 -21.90 6.55 0.97
CA ILE A 313 -21.17 7.37 -0.01
C ILE A 313 -21.86 7.36 -1.38
N LEU A 314 -22.50 6.26 -1.77
CA LEU A 314 -23.22 6.09 -3.03
C LEU A 314 -24.50 6.95 -3.07
N ARG A 315 -25.28 6.93 -2.00
CA ARG A 315 -26.57 7.64 -1.90
C ARG A 315 -26.40 9.12 -1.55
N ASN A 316 -25.31 9.51 -0.87
CA ASN A 316 -25.15 10.87 -0.34
C ASN A 316 -23.81 11.55 -0.69
N ARG A 317 -23.82 12.87 -0.65
CA ARG A 317 -22.65 13.75 -0.63
C ARG A 317 -22.77 14.69 0.57
N GLY A 318 -22.28 14.23 1.73
CA GLY A 318 -22.62 14.85 3.01
C GLY A 318 -24.12 14.73 3.25
N GLU A 319 -24.78 15.84 3.57
CA GLU A 319 -26.24 15.88 3.80
C GLU A 319 -27.09 15.91 2.52
N GLN A 320 -26.49 15.94 1.32
CA GLN A 320 -27.22 16.07 0.05
C GLN A 320 -27.34 14.73 -0.69
N PRO A 321 -28.51 14.37 -1.27
CA PRO A 321 -28.63 13.18 -2.11
C PRO A 321 -27.71 13.25 -3.34
N ARG A 322 -26.87 12.22 -3.51
CA ARG A 322 -25.93 12.12 -4.62
C ARG A 322 -26.68 11.82 -5.92
N GLN A 323 -26.36 12.57 -6.97
CA GLN A 323 -27.00 12.41 -8.28
C GLN A 323 -26.23 11.44 -9.17
N LYS A 324 -24.91 11.57 -9.31
CA LYS A 324 -24.08 10.76 -10.24
C LYS A 324 -23.63 9.45 -9.58
N GLN A 325 -24.59 8.68 -9.09
CA GLN A 325 -24.33 7.43 -8.36
C GLN A 325 -23.57 6.42 -9.23
N ASN A 326 -23.91 6.36 -10.53
CA ASN A 326 -23.21 5.48 -11.48
C ASN A 326 -21.78 5.92 -11.83
N ARG A 327 -21.26 7.02 -11.27
CA ARG A 327 -19.85 7.43 -11.40
C ARG A 327 -18.97 6.93 -10.25
N LEU A 328 -19.48 6.09 -9.35
CA LEU A 328 -18.72 5.55 -8.22
C LEU A 328 -18.43 4.05 -8.34
N ILE A 329 -17.20 3.68 -8.00
CA ILE A 329 -16.70 2.30 -7.88
C ILE A 329 -15.92 2.23 -6.57
N PHE A 330 -15.96 1.11 -5.86
CA PHE A 330 -15.41 0.99 -4.51
C PHE A 330 -14.31 -0.08 -4.42
N LEU A 331 -13.32 0.17 -3.56
CA LEU A 331 -12.28 -0.80 -3.20
C LEU A 331 -12.24 -0.96 -1.68
N ALA A 332 -12.44 -2.17 -1.20
CA ALA A 332 -12.48 -2.50 0.22
C ALA A 332 -11.25 -3.29 0.69
N ALA A 333 -10.94 -3.09 1.97
CA ALA A 333 -10.00 -3.91 2.72
C ALA A 333 -10.59 -5.31 2.99
N ASP A 334 -9.74 -6.34 3.01
CA ASP A 334 -10.10 -7.69 3.44
C ASP A 334 -10.20 -7.78 4.97
N PHE A 335 -11.38 -8.16 5.48
CA PHE A 335 -11.65 -8.21 6.92
C PHE A 335 -10.67 -9.10 7.70
N ASP A 336 -10.29 -10.26 7.16
CA ASP A 336 -9.42 -11.23 7.83
C ASP A 336 -7.96 -10.73 7.91
N VAL A 337 -7.57 -9.79 7.05
CA VAL A 337 -6.22 -9.20 7.01
C VAL A 337 -6.11 -7.91 7.86
N VAL A 338 -7.20 -7.16 8.05
CA VAL A 338 -7.18 -5.84 8.72
C VAL A 338 -6.55 -5.85 10.12
N SER A 339 -6.81 -6.88 10.93
CA SER A 339 -6.27 -6.97 12.29
C SER A 339 -4.73 -7.00 12.29
N ARG A 340 -4.15 -7.83 11.41
CA ARG A 340 -2.73 -7.97 11.15
C ARG A 340 -2.14 -6.72 10.52
N LEU A 341 -2.86 -6.06 9.60
CA LEU A 341 -2.45 -4.77 9.01
C LEU A 341 -2.29 -3.69 10.09
N LYS A 342 -3.26 -3.58 10.99
CA LYS A 342 -3.20 -2.61 12.11
C LYS A 342 -2.03 -2.90 13.04
N ASP A 343 -1.81 -4.18 13.40
CA ASP A 343 -0.69 -4.58 14.26
C ASP A 343 0.68 -4.25 13.65
N GLN A 344 0.85 -4.53 12.34
CA GLN A 344 2.06 -4.20 11.61
C GLN A 344 2.27 -2.68 11.48
N GLY A 345 1.19 -1.91 11.28
CA GLY A 345 1.25 -0.45 11.25
C GLY A 345 1.71 0.15 12.58
N ARG A 346 1.19 -0.36 13.71
CA ARG A 346 1.68 0.03 15.05
C ARG A 346 3.14 -0.39 15.27
N THR A 347 3.53 -1.58 14.81
CA THR A 347 4.92 -2.06 14.89
C THR A 347 5.89 -1.15 14.12
N PHE A 348 5.53 -0.72 12.91
CA PHE A 348 6.32 0.26 12.13
C PHE A 348 6.41 1.61 12.84
N LEU A 349 5.29 2.16 13.34
CA LEU A 349 5.25 3.44 14.05
C LEU A 349 6.09 3.42 15.33
N ALA A 350 6.04 2.33 16.09
CA ALA A 350 6.87 2.13 17.28
C ALA A 350 8.37 2.16 16.92
N TRP A 351 8.80 1.38 15.92
CA TRP A 351 10.18 1.42 15.42
C TRP A 351 10.59 2.78 14.87
N LYS A 352 9.70 3.47 14.15
CA LYS A 352 9.94 4.81 13.63
C LYS A 352 10.23 5.80 14.77
N SER A 353 9.39 5.81 15.82
CA SER A 353 9.58 6.70 16.97
C SER A 353 10.88 6.44 17.74
N ILE A 354 11.31 5.16 17.84
CA ILE A 354 12.60 4.82 18.47
C ILE A 354 13.77 5.38 17.67
N VAL A 355 13.71 5.28 16.34
CA VAL A 355 14.74 5.85 15.47
C VAL A 355 14.76 7.37 15.57
N GLU A 356 13.60 8.02 15.61
CA GLU A 356 13.47 9.47 15.78
C GLU A 356 14.05 9.93 17.13
N ASP A 357 13.74 9.25 18.24
CA ASP A 357 14.28 9.58 19.57
C ASP A 357 15.79 9.36 19.70
N ILE A 358 16.37 8.38 19.01
CA ILE A 358 17.83 8.19 19.01
C ILE A 358 18.49 9.24 18.12
N ASP A 359 17.92 9.54 16.94
CA ASP A 359 18.46 10.57 16.03
C ASP A 359 18.35 12.00 16.63
N THR A 360 17.38 12.28 17.51
CA THR A 360 17.29 13.57 18.26
C THR A 360 18.10 13.60 19.55
N GLY A 361 18.71 12.47 19.97
CA GLY A 361 19.48 12.38 21.22
C GLY A 361 18.63 12.27 22.49
N ALA A 362 17.32 12.07 22.39
CA ALA A 362 16.45 11.76 23.53
C ALA A 362 16.76 10.37 24.12
N LEU A 363 17.24 9.44 23.29
CA LEU A 363 17.78 8.15 23.67
C LEU A 363 19.30 8.09 23.42
N ASN A 364 20.09 8.25 24.47
CA ASN A 364 21.54 8.01 24.44
C ASN A 364 21.84 6.52 24.18
N GLN A 365 22.11 6.17 22.92
CA GLN A 365 22.45 4.81 22.50
C GLN A 365 23.61 4.78 21.50
N ASP A 366 24.41 3.71 21.52
CA ASP A 366 25.52 3.50 20.61
C ASP A 366 25.08 3.36 19.15
N LEU A 367 25.98 3.71 18.22
CA LEU A 367 25.78 3.58 16.76
C LEU A 367 25.33 2.18 16.30
N ALA A 368 25.67 1.11 17.04
CA ALA A 368 25.22 -0.25 16.76
C ALA A 368 23.71 -0.42 16.99
N HIS A 369 23.18 0.12 18.10
CA HIS A 369 21.75 0.08 18.41
C HIS A 369 20.96 0.92 17.41
N LEU A 370 21.46 2.11 17.03
CA LEU A 370 20.84 2.94 16.00
C LEU A 370 20.71 2.21 14.65
N ARG A 371 21.75 1.48 14.23
CA ARG A 371 21.71 0.64 13.02
C ARG A 371 20.66 -0.47 13.14
N GLN A 372 20.60 -1.16 14.29
CA GLN A 372 19.60 -2.20 14.55
C GLN A 372 18.16 -1.66 14.53
N ALA A 373 17.92 -0.49 15.14
CA ALA A 373 16.62 0.18 15.14
C ALA A 373 16.21 0.59 13.71
N LYS A 374 17.13 1.17 12.93
CA LYS A 374 16.90 1.52 11.52
C LYS A 374 16.58 0.30 10.66
N GLN A 375 17.38 -0.78 10.76
CA GLN A 375 17.10 -2.03 10.06
C GLN A 375 15.74 -2.65 10.43
N SER A 376 15.35 -2.58 11.71
CA SER A 376 14.07 -3.09 12.19
C SER A 376 12.89 -2.25 11.69
N ARG A 377 13.02 -0.92 11.68
CA ARG A 377 12.07 0.02 11.06
C ARG A 377 11.91 -0.27 9.56
N ASP A 378 12.99 -0.45 8.83
CA ASP A 378 12.97 -0.61 7.37
C ASP A 378 12.39 -1.97 6.95
N SER A 379 12.65 -3.00 7.76
CA SER A 379 12.00 -4.31 7.63
C SER A 379 10.50 -4.21 7.91
N ALA A 380 10.11 -3.49 8.97
CA ALA A 380 8.71 -3.27 9.30
C ALA A 380 7.96 -2.43 8.23
N ASP A 381 8.64 -1.48 7.58
CA ASP A 381 8.10 -0.66 6.49
C ASP A 381 7.83 -1.47 5.22
N SER A 382 8.77 -2.37 4.87
CA SER A 382 8.63 -3.29 3.75
C SER A 382 7.47 -4.26 3.97
N SER A 383 7.41 -4.88 5.16
CA SER A 383 6.30 -5.77 5.55
C SER A 383 4.96 -5.05 5.59
N LEU A 384 4.90 -3.80 6.08
CA LEU A 384 3.68 -2.99 6.05
C LEU A 384 3.23 -2.71 4.61
N SER A 385 4.16 -2.34 3.73
CA SER A 385 3.87 -2.02 2.34
C SER A 385 3.34 -3.22 1.55
N GLN A 386 3.89 -4.42 1.78
CA GLN A 386 3.36 -5.68 1.26
C GLN A 386 1.94 -5.94 1.81
N LEU A 387 1.77 -5.83 3.13
CA LEU A 387 0.52 -6.18 3.79
C LEU A 387 -0.65 -5.24 3.42
N ILE A 388 -0.39 -3.96 3.13
CA ILE A 388 -1.39 -3.04 2.58
C ILE A 388 -1.89 -3.54 1.21
N ARG A 389 -0.98 -3.98 0.34
CA ARG A 389 -1.33 -4.56 -0.97
C ARG A 389 -2.12 -5.87 -0.83
N GLU A 390 -1.77 -6.72 0.13
CA GLU A 390 -2.54 -7.94 0.45
C GLU A 390 -3.93 -7.65 1.05
N THR A 391 -4.12 -6.46 1.64
CA THR A 391 -5.37 -6.07 2.29
C THR A 391 -6.37 -5.48 1.30
N TYR A 392 -5.96 -4.53 0.45
CA TYR A 392 -6.89 -3.84 -0.47
C TYR A 392 -7.06 -4.61 -1.79
N LYS A 393 -8.02 -5.53 -1.79
CA LYS A 393 -8.23 -6.46 -2.92
C LYS A 393 -9.69 -6.76 -3.28
N TRP A 394 -10.66 -6.15 -2.61
CA TRP A 394 -12.09 -6.38 -2.88
C TRP A 394 -12.65 -5.21 -3.69
N LEU A 395 -12.76 -5.40 -5.00
CA LEU A 395 -13.33 -4.41 -5.92
C LEU A 395 -14.84 -4.63 -5.99
N MET A 396 -15.61 -3.55 -5.82
CA MET A 396 -17.06 -3.58 -5.63
C MET A 396 -17.72 -2.55 -6.56
N ALA A 397 -18.68 -3.00 -7.37
CA ALA A 397 -19.52 -2.14 -8.20
C ALA A 397 -20.97 -2.16 -7.70
N PRO A 398 -21.61 -1.00 -7.54
CA PRO A 398 -23.05 -0.93 -7.34
C PRO A 398 -23.78 -1.14 -8.67
N VAL A 399 -24.87 -1.90 -8.64
CA VAL A 399 -25.80 -2.11 -9.76
C VAL A 399 -27.24 -2.01 -9.25
N GLU A 400 -28.20 -1.67 -10.11
CA GLU A 400 -29.63 -1.73 -9.74
C GLU A 400 -30.42 -2.62 -10.69
N GLU A 401 -31.07 -3.65 -10.14
CA GLU A 401 -31.97 -4.53 -10.88
C GLU A 401 -33.45 -4.23 -10.58
N PHE A 402 -34.33 -4.45 -11.56
CA PHE A 402 -35.76 -4.18 -11.43
C PHE A 402 -36.53 -5.36 -10.83
N VAL A 403 -36.48 -5.52 -9.51
CA VAL A 403 -37.29 -6.52 -8.79
C VAL A 403 -38.72 -6.01 -8.62
N LYS A 404 -39.69 -6.73 -9.20
CA LYS A 404 -41.14 -6.37 -9.16
C LYS A 404 -41.42 -4.93 -9.64
N GLY A 405 -40.66 -4.45 -10.62
CA GLY A 405 -40.81 -3.12 -11.20
C GLY A 405 -40.21 -1.98 -10.36
N LYS A 406 -39.39 -2.26 -9.35
CA LYS A 406 -38.64 -1.25 -8.58
C LYS A 406 -37.13 -1.49 -8.68
N PRO A 407 -36.31 -0.45 -8.88
CA PRO A 407 -34.85 -0.60 -8.80
C PRO A 407 -34.47 -1.02 -7.38
N THR A 408 -33.66 -2.06 -7.28
CA THR A 408 -33.13 -2.61 -6.03
C THR A 408 -31.61 -2.64 -6.15
N LEU A 409 -30.91 -2.01 -5.21
CA LEU A 409 -29.45 -1.99 -5.19
C LEU A 409 -28.91 -3.38 -4.87
N ASP A 410 -27.96 -3.82 -5.69
CA ASP A 410 -27.10 -4.97 -5.40
C ASP A 410 -25.62 -4.57 -5.59
N TRP A 411 -24.72 -5.43 -5.12
CA TRP A 411 -23.29 -5.21 -5.13
C TRP A 411 -22.56 -6.38 -5.78
N GLU A 412 -22.06 -6.16 -6.98
CA GLU A 412 -21.16 -7.11 -7.63
C GLU A 412 -19.76 -6.93 -7.04
N VAL A 413 -19.13 -8.03 -6.61
CA VAL A 413 -17.84 -8.00 -5.88
C VAL A 413 -16.87 -9.05 -6.39
N VAL A 414 -15.69 -8.59 -6.80
CA VAL A 414 -14.60 -9.43 -7.30
C VAL A 414 -13.31 -9.22 -6.53
N GLN A 415 -12.47 -10.25 -6.52
CA GLN A 415 -11.14 -10.17 -5.94
C GLN A 415 -10.13 -9.78 -7.03
N ILE A 416 -9.35 -8.73 -6.80
CA ILE A 416 -8.21 -8.38 -7.68
C ILE A 416 -6.92 -9.11 -7.24
N SER A 417 -5.99 -9.27 -8.18
CA SER A 417 -4.67 -9.81 -7.87
C SER A 417 -3.85 -8.83 -7.03
N THR A 418 -3.15 -9.34 -6.03
CA THR A 418 -2.26 -8.57 -5.15
C THR A 418 -0.77 -8.79 -5.47
N THR A 419 -0.45 -9.57 -6.52
CA THR A 419 0.94 -9.91 -6.90
C THR A 419 1.54 -8.97 -7.94
N THR A 420 0.71 -8.23 -8.69
CA THR A 420 1.13 -7.24 -9.68
C THR A 420 1.80 -6.04 -9.03
N SER A 421 2.75 -5.42 -9.72
CA SER A 421 3.45 -4.21 -9.27
C SER A 421 2.53 -2.99 -9.22
N ASN A 422 1.70 -2.80 -10.25
CA ASN A 422 0.74 -1.71 -10.37
C ASN A 422 -0.68 -2.19 -9.98
N LEU A 423 -1.17 -1.73 -8.83
CA LEU A 423 -2.49 -2.14 -8.34
C LEU A 423 -3.63 -1.48 -9.14
N VAL A 424 -3.45 -0.23 -9.59
CA VAL A 424 -4.53 0.51 -10.27
C VAL A 424 -4.75 0.02 -11.69
N GLU A 425 -3.68 -0.32 -12.41
CA GLU A 425 -3.78 -1.03 -13.69
C GLU A 425 -4.46 -2.40 -13.53
N THR A 426 -4.20 -3.11 -12.43
CA THR A 426 -4.92 -4.37 -12.11
C THR A 426 -6.42 -4.11 -11.88
N ILE A 427 -6.78 -3.00 -11.23
CA ILE A 427 -8.17 -2.58 -11.05
C ILE A 427 -8.82 -2.22 -12.39
N GLU A 428 -8.17 -1.41 -13.22
CA GLU A 428 -8.71 -0.97 -14.52
C GLU A 428 -8.89 -2.13 -15.50
N ASN A 429 -7.94 -3.06 -15.54
CA ASN A 429 -8.09 -4.31 -16.29
C ASN A 429 -9.27 -5.12 -15.76
N LYS A 430 -9.45 -5.22 -14.44
CA LYS A 430 -10.59 -5.96 -13.87
C LYS A 430 -11.93 -5.29 -14.15
N LEU A 431 -12.00 -3.96 -14.15
CA LEU A 431 -13.20 -3.21 -14.54
C LEU A 431 -13.58 -3.38 -16.02
N ARG A 432 -12.59 -3.65 -16.89
CA ARG A 432 -12.81 -4.00 -18.29
C ARG A 432 -13.25 -5.46 -18.44
N GLU A 433 -12.64 -6.39 -17.72
CA GLU A 433 -12.98 -7.82 -17.72
C GLU A 433 -14.42 -8.09 -17.28
N GLU A 434 -14.89 -7.44 -16.22
CA GLU A 434 -16.25 -7.61 -15.69
C GLU A 434 -17.29 -6.68 -16.37
N GLU A 435 -16.90 -5.95 -17.44
CA GLU A 435 -17.73 -4.95 -18.14
C GLU A 435 -18.29 -3.80 -17.26
N TRP A 436 -17.85 -3.70 -16.00
CA TRP A 436 -18.24 -2.65 -15.03
C TRP A 436 -17.89 -1.23 -15.45
N LEU A 437 -16.99 -1.07 -16.41
CA LEU A 437 -16.62 0.19 -17.03
C LEU A 437 -16.46 0.04 -18.55
N ILE A 438 -17.33 0.69 -19.31
CA ILE A 438 -17.34 0.61 -20.76
C ILE A 438 -16.40 1.65 -21.37
N TYR A 439 -15.37 1.16 -22.06
CA TYR A 439 -14.37 1.97 -22.77
C TYR A 439 -14.72 2.18 -24.25
N GLU A 440 -15.49 1.27 -24.84
CA GLU A 440 -15.97 1.32 -26.22
C GLU A 440 -17.42 0.85 -26.24
N TRP A 441 -18.29 1.56 -26.93
CA TRP A 441 -19.73 1.27 -26.90
C TRP A 441 -20.31 1.27 -28.30
N SER A 442 -21.04 0.20 -28.64
CA SER A 442 -21.53 -0.02 -30.00
C SER A 442 -22.91 0.64 -30.22
N PRO A 443 -23.22 1.07 -31.45
CA PRO A 443 -24.53 1.67 -31.77
C PRO A 443 -25.73 0.77 -31.47
N ILE A 444 -25.56 -0.56 -31.55
CA ILE A 444 -26.66 -1.50 -31.26
C ILE A 444 -27.02 -1.51 -29.77
N PHE A 445 -26.05 -1.40 -28.86
CA PHE A 445 -26.34 -1.30 -27.43
C PHE A 445 -26.97 0.05 -27.06
N LEU A 446 -26.51 1.15 -27.66
CA LEU A 446 -27.16 2.46 -27.51
C LEU A 446 -28.61 2.42 -28.02
N ARG A 447 -28.86 1.88 -29.21
CA ARG A 447 -30.22 1.67 -29.74
C ARG A 447 -31.09 0.88 -28.78
N ASN A 448 -30.59 -0.24 -28.24
CA ASN A 448 -31.35 -1.09 -27.32
C ASN A 448 -31.76 -0.31 -26.05
N ILE A 449 -30.87 0.52 -25.50
CA ILE A 449 -31.18 1.38 -24.34
C ILE A 449 -32.19 2.47 -24.67
N LEU A 450 -32.05 3.12 -25.83
CA LEU A 450 -33.01 4.11 -26.31
C LEU A 450 -34.42 3.51 -26.41
N SER A 451 -34.54 2.34 -27.03
CA SER A 451 -35.80 1.58 -27.11
C SER A 451 -36.30 1.08 -25.76
N GLN A 452 -35.42 0.63 -24.87
CA GLN A 452 -35.80 0.07 -23.55
C GLN A 452 -36.26 1.14 -22.56
N TRP A 453 -35.75 2.37 -22.65
CA TRP A 453 -35.94 3.39 -21.59
C TRP A 453 -36.56 4.71 -22.04
N TYR A 454 -36.42 5.12 -23.31
CA TYR A 454 -36.78 6.47 -23.76
C TYR A 454 -37.86 6.48 -24.84
N PHE A 455 -37.79 5.60 -25.84
CA PHE A 455 -38.79 5.53 -26.92
C PHE A 455 -40.00 4.68 -26.49
N LYS A 456 -40.87 5.29 -25.67
CA LYS A 456 -42.11 4.72 -25.15
C LYS A 456 -43.24 5.74 -25.20
N ASP A 457 -44.48 5.24 -25.12
CA ASP A 457 -45.69 6.06 -24.97
C ASP A 457 -45.86 7.16 -26.04
N GLY A 458 -45.31 6.93 -27.23
CA GLY A 458 -45.34 7.86 -28.37
C GLY A 458 -44.17 8.84 -28.46
N LEU A 459 -43.20 8.80 -27.54
CA LEU A 459 -41.95 9.56 -27.64
C LEU A 459 -41.03 8.94 -28.71
N THR A 460 -40.71 9.73 -29.75
CA THR A 460 -39.84 9.33 -30.86
C THR A 460 -38.50 10.09 -30.89
N GLU A 461 -38.25 10.95 -29.89
CA GLU A 461 -37.06 11.79 -29.77
C GLU A 461 -36.65 11.97 -28.31
N ILE A 462 -35.35 12.14 -28.05
CA ILE A 462 -34.80 12.40 -26.71
C ILE A 462 -33.53 13.24 -26.79
N SER A 463 -33.28 14.13 -25.82
CA SER A 463 -32.02 14.87 -25.73
C SER A 463 -30.83 13.92 -25.53
N ALA A 464 -29.84 14.00 -26.41
CA ALA A 464 -28.61 13.21 -26.37
C ALA A 464 -27.83 13.47 -25.07
N LEU A 465 -27.74 14.74 -24.65
CA LEU A 465 -27.11 15.11 -23.38
C LEU A 465 -27.85 14.50 -22.19
N LYS A 466 -29.19 14.42 -22.22
CA LYS A 466 -29.96 13.75 -21.16
C LYS A 466 -29.61 12.26 -21.06
N VAL A 467 -29.54 11.53 -22.18
CA VAL A 467 -29.19 10.10 -22.16
C VAL A 467 -27.79 9.86 -21.56
N TRP A 468 -26.83 10.72 -21.88
CA TRP A 468 -25.49 10.70 -21.27
C TRP A 468 -25.53 10.98 -19.76
N GLN A 469 -26.23 12.04 -19.34
CA GLN A 469 -26.35 12.39 -17.91
C GLN A 469 -27.08 11.32 -17.11
N ASP A 470 -28.16 10.76 -17.65
CA ASP A 470 -28.91 9.66 -17.04
C ASP A 470 -28.02 8.41 -16.88
N SER A 471 -27.15 8.08 -17.85
CA SER A 471 -26.17 6.99 -17.69
C SER A 471 -25.13 7.25 -16.60
N CYS A 472 -24.85 8.51 -16.26
CA CYS A 472 -24.03 8.88 -15.10
C CYS A 472 -24.82 8.83 -13.78
N HIS A 473 -26.15 8.97 -13.82
CA HIS A 473 -27.01 8.97 -12.64
C HIS A 473 -27.40 7.57 -12.20
N TYR A 474 -28.01 6.79 -13.09
CA TYR A 474 -28.73 5.57 -12.74
C TYR A 474 -27.88 4.30 -12.85
N LEU A 475 -27.96 3.45 -11.82
CA LEU A 475 -27.15 2.24 -11.67
C LEU A 475 -27.62 1.06 -12.56
N TYR A 476 -28.81 1.17 -13.15
CA TYR A 476 -29.34 0.24 -14.15
C TYR A 476 -28.96 0.60 -15.60
N LEU A 477 -28.23 1.70 -15.80
CA LEU A 477 -27.69 2.10 -17.10
C LEU A 477 -26.18 1.81 -17.16
N PRO A 478 -25.59 1.57 -18.35
CA PRO A 478 -24.19 1.23 -18.47
C PRO A 478 -23.29 2.38 -18.05
N ARG A 479 -22.23 2.02 -17.33
CA ARG A 479 -21.21 2.94 -16.84
C ARG A 479 -20.14 3.15 -17.90
N LEU A 480 -20.30 4.17 -18.74
CA LEU A 480 -19.26 4.54 -19.71
C LEU A 480 -18.11 5.29 -19.01
N VAL A 481 -16.88 5.17 -19.49
CA VAL A 481 -15.75 5.90 -18.91
C VAL A 481 -15.95 7.43 -19.03
N ASN A 482 -16.29 7.93 -20.21
CA ASN A 482 -16.52 9.36 -20.46
C ASN A 482 -17.52 9.60 -21.61
N ASP A 483 -17.80 10.88 -21.86
CA ASP A 483 -18.71 11.34 -22.90
C ASP A 483 -18.19 11.07 -24.33
N SER A 484 -16.88 10.94 -24.52
CA SER A 484 -16.31 10.55 -25.81
C SER A 484 -16.78 9.16 -26.25
N VAL A 485 -16.92 8.20 -25.32
CA VAL A 485 -17.48 6.87 -25.62
C VAL A 485 -18.93 6.98 -26.11
N PHE A 486 -19.73 7.83 -25.47
CA PHE A 486 -21.11 8.11 -25.87
C PHE A 486 -21.18 8.76 -27.26
N LYS A 487 -20.37 9.81 -27.50
CA LYS A 487 -20.25 10.51 -28.78
C LYS A 487 -19.78 9.59 -29.91
N ASN A 488 -18.85 8.68 -29.64
CA ASN A 488 -18.37 7.72 -30.63
C ASN A 488 -19.47 6.71 -31.01
N ALA A 489 -20.22 6.18 -30.03
CA ALA A 489 -21.37 5.33 -30.27
C ALA A 489 -22.46 6.04 -31.10
N MET A 490 -22.71 7.32 -30.82
CA MET A 490 -23.62 8.16 -31.61
C MET A 490 -23.12 8.34 -33.05
N ASN A 491 -21.87 8.77 -33.25
CA ASN A 491 -21.29 9.00 -34.58
C ASN A 491 -21.36 7.75 -35.46
N GLN A 492 -20.97 6.59 -34.92
CA GLN A 492 -21.06 5.30 -35.61
C GLN A 492 -22.52 4.91 -35.90
N GLY A 493 -23.46 5.23 -35.00
CA GLY A 493 -24.88 4.91 -35.16
C GLY A 493 -25.57 5.73 -36.25
N VAL A 494 -25.35 7.05 -36.26
CA VAL A 494 -25.94 7.99 -37.22
C VAL A 494 -25.34 7.84 -38.62
N ALA A 495 -24.12 7.30 -38.73
CA ALA A 495 -23.50 6.92 -40.00
C ALA A 495 -24.24 5.78 -40.73
N SER A 496 -25.11 5.02 -40.05
CA SER A 496 -25.99 4.01 -40.64
C SER A 496 -27.48 4.38 -40.51
N GLU A 497 -28.32 3.75 -41.33
CA GLU A 497 -29.78 3.82 -41.24
C GLU A 497 -30.37 2.73 -40.29
N ASP A 498 -29.52 1.91 -39.66
CA ASP A 498 -29.94 0.76 -38.85
C ASP A 498 -30.25 1.07 -37.38
N PHE A 499 -29.81 2.24 -36.89
CA PHE A 499 -29.78 2.54 -35.46
C PHE A 499 -30.74 3.64 -35.01
N PHE A 500 -30.44 4.90 -35.36
CA PHE A 500 -31.20 6.09 -34.95
C PHE A 500 -30.78 7.30 -35.80
N GLY A 501 -31.63 8.32 -35.87
CA GLY A 501 -31.28 9.63 -36.43
C GLY A 501 -30.73 10.58 -35.37
N TYR A 502 -30.15 11.69 -35.83
CA TYR A 502 -29.70 12.80 -34.99
C TYR A 502 -30.23 14.13 -35.53
N ALA A 503 -30.39 15.11 -34.64
CA ALA A 503 -30.59 16.51 -34.97
C ALA A 503 -29.85 17.40 -33.97
N SER A 504 -29.38 18.57 -34.40
CA SER A 504 -28.73 19.56 -33.52
C SER A 504 -29.72 20.49 -32.82
N GLY A 505 -31.03 20.22 -32.94
CA GLY A 505 -32.11 21.06 -32.41
C GLY A 505 -33.41 20.83 -33.17
N LYS A 506 -34.49 21.45 -32.71
CA LYS A 506 -35.82 21.33 -33.31
C LYS A 506 -36.61 22.65 -33.23
N GLU A 507 -37.05 23.14 -34.39
CA GLU A 507 -37.93 24.31 -34.51
C GLU A 507 -39.31 23.86 -35.00
N GLY A 508 -40.29 23.83 -34.09
CA GLY A 508 -41.61 23.26 -34.37
C GLY A 508 -41.50 21.79 -34.80
N ASP A 509 -41.95 21.45 -36.00
CA ASP A 509 -41.82 20.11 -36.59
C ASP A 509 -40.53 19.93 -37.44
N THR A 510 -39.61 20.90 -37.44
CA THR A 510 -38.37 20.86 -38.22
C THR A 510 -37.17 20.50 -37.35
N TYR A 511 -36.58 19.33 -37.58
CA TYR A 511 -35.25 19.00 -37.08
C TYR A 511 -34.18 19.84 -37.79
N LEU A 512 -33.39 20.56 -37.00
CA LEU A 512 -32.20 21.30 -37.44
C LEU A 512 -31.00 20.36 -37.50
N GLY A 513 -30.12 20.52 -38.49
CA GLY A 513 -28.93 19.67 -38.62
C GLY A 513 -29.22 18.17 -38.68
N PHE A 514 -30.38 17.78 -39.23
CA PHE A 514 -30.84 16.39 -39.27
C PHE A 514 -29.88 15.48 -40.06
N THR A 515 -29.44 14.39 -39.43
CA THR A 515 -28.58 13.36 -40.05
C THR A 515 -29.11 11.95 -39.77
N PHE A 516 -29.06 11.10 -40.79
CA PHE A 516 -29.47 9.69 -40.75
C PHE A 516 -28.84 8.97 -41.95
N GLY A 517 -28.01 7.96 -41.71
CA GLY A 517 -27.14 7.37 -42.76
C GLY A 517 -25.96 8.25 -43.19
N GLN A 518 -25.57 9.24 -42.37
CA GLN A 518 -24.47 10.18 -42.65
C GLN A 518 -23.70 10.50 -41.37
N GLY A 519 -22.42 10.14 -41.32
CA GLY A 519 -21.59 10.21 -40.11
C GLY A 519 -21.04 11.60 -39.81
N ASN A 520 -21.85 12.48 -39.22
CA ASN A 520 -21.37 13.68 -38.53
C ASN A 520 -22.40 14.18 -37.49
N ILE A 521 -22.05 14.15 -36.20
CA ILE A 521 -22.81 14.84 -35.14
C ILE A 521 -22.11 16.16 -34.80
N GLY A 522 -22.87 17.25 -34.69
CA GLY A 522 -22.30 18.59 -34.42
C GLY A 522 -21.78 18.76 -33.00
N GLY A 523 -22.47 18.19 -32.00
CA GLY A 523 -22.13 18.39 -30.59
C GLY A 523 -23.00 17.57 -29.63
N LEU A 524 -22.79 17.79 -28.33
CA LEU A 524 -23.57 17.20 -27.24
C LEU A 524 -24.03 18.31 -26.28
N ASP A 525 -24.87 19.20 -26.79
CA ASP A 525 -25.54 20.27 -26.04
C ASP A 525 -26.96 19.85 -25.61
N SER A 526 -27.75 20.77 -25.04
CA SER A 526 -29.12 20.51 -24.63
C SER A 526 -30.08 20.25 -25.79
N GLU A 527 -29.81 20.87 -26.94
CA GLU A 527 -30.67 20.86 -28.14
C GLU A 527 -30.42 19.62 -29.01
N ALA A 528 -29.25 18.99 -28.90
CA ALA A 528 -28.91 17.75 -29.57
C ALA A 528 -29.94 16.64 -29.26
N LEU A 529 -30.65 16.15 -30.28
CA LEU A 529 -31.66 15.10 -30.19
C LEU A 529 -31.17 13.80 -30.84
N ILE A 530 -31.50 12.68 -30.21
CA ILE A 530 -31.49 11.34 -30.82
C ILE A 530 -32.94 11.00 -31.19
N ILE A 531 -33.14 10.59 -32.44
CA ILE A 531 -34.46 10.34 -33.04
C ILE A 531 -34.60 8.84 -33.29
N GLU A 532 -35.73 8.25 -32.92
CA GLU A 532 -36.06 6.86 -33.19
C GLU A 532 -35.93 6.54 -34.68
N ARG A 533 -35.31 5.39 -35.01
CA ARG A 533 -35.02 4.96 -36.40
C ARG A 533 -36.19 5.15 -37.36
N GLU A 534 -37.37 4.66 -37.02
CA GLU A 534 -38.52 4.70 -37.93
C GLU A 534 -39.08 6.12 -38.08
N ALA A 535 -39.01 6.94 -37.03
CA ALA A 535 -39.36 8.36 -37.08
C ALA A 535 -38.35 9.18 -37.91
N ALA A 536 -37.05 8.92 -37.75
CA ALA A 536 -35.98 9.53 -38.55
C ALA A 536 -36.13 9.19 -40.04
N LYS A 537 -36.39 7.92 -40.35
CA LYS A 537 -36.68 7.44 -41.70
C LYS A 537 -37.92 8.12 -42.29
N ALA A 538 -39.04 8.15 -41.55
CA ALA A 538 -40.27 8.81 -42.00
C ALA A 538 -40.07 10.32 -42.24
N TYR A 539 -39.29 11.00 -41.40
CA TYR A 539 -38.97 12.41 -41.57
C TYR A 539 -38.10 12.68 -42.82
N ARG A 540 -37.06 11.87 -43.04
CA ARG A 540 -36.23 11.93 -44.26
C ARG A 540 -37.07 11.70 -45.52
N ASP A 541 -37.92 10.68 -45.51
CA ASP A 541 -38.76 10.32 -46.65
C ASP A 541 -39.80 11.41 -46.94
N LYS A 542 -40.39 12.03 -45.91
CA LYS A 542 -41.24 13.23 -46.03
C LYS A 542 -40.47 14.41 -46.64
N ARG A 543 -39.26 14.71 -46.15
CA ARG A 543 -38.44 15.83 -46.64
C ARG A 543 -37.99 15.64 -48.08
N SER A 544 -37.68 14.41 -48.50
CA SER A 544 -37.33 14.12 -49.89
C SER A 544 -38.52 14.31 -50.84
N ALA A 545 -39.74 13.92 -50.42
CA ALA A 545 -40.97 14.17 -51.16
C ALA A 545 -41.30 15.67 -51.29
N GLU A 546 -41.21 16.43 -50.19
CA GLU A 546 -41.40 17.90 -50.18
C GLU A 546 -40.38 18.65 -51.05
N ALA A 547 -39.14 18.16 -51.14
CA ALA A 547 -38.11 18.72 -52.00
C ALA A 547 -38.38 18.38 -53.48
N ALA A 548 -38.76 17.13 -53.78
CA ALA A 548 -39.12 16.69 -55.13
C ALA A 548 -40.36 17.42 -55.67
N GLN A 549 -41.34 17.74 -54.81
CA GLN A 549 -42.49 18.55 -55.18
C GLN A 549 -42.08 19.99 -55.51
N ARG A 550 -41.32 20.66 -54.62
CA ARG A 550 -40.81 22.02 -54.87
C ARG A 550 -39.98 22.13 -56.15
N ALA A 551 -39.16 21.13 -56.45
CA ALA A 551 -38.38 21.08 -57.70
C ALA A 551 -39.29 21.00 -58.94
N ARG A 552 -40.40 20.24 -58.89
CA ARG A 552 -41.39 20.17 -59.99
C ARG A 552 -42.15 21.48 -60.17
N GLU A 553 -42.52 22.14 -59.07
CA GLU A 553 -43.22 23.43 -59.09
C GLU A 553 -42.32 24.56 -59.64
N GLN A 554 -41.03 24.58 -59.26
CA GLN A 554 -40.06 25.52 -59.84
C GLN A 554 -39.79 25.26 -61.32
N ALA A 555 -39.71 24.00 -61.75
CA ALA A 555 -39.56 23.65 -63.17
C ALA A 555 -40.77 24.08 -64.03
N ALA A 556 -41.98 24.10 -63.46
CA ALA A 556 -43.18 24.61 -64.12
C ALA A 556 -43.23 26.15 -64.22
N SER A 557 -42.47 26.87 -63.37
CA SER A 557 -42.51 28.34 -63.27
C SER A 557 -41.59 29.07 -64.26
N ILE A 558 -40.72 28.38 -64.99
CA ILE A 558 -39.71 28.98 -65.88
C ILE A 558 -40.20 29.04 -67.36
N GLY A 559 -41.43 28.59 -67.62
CA GLY A 559 -41.94 28.29 -68.96
C GLY A 559 -42.58 29.42 -69.77
N ASP A 560 -42.37 30.71 -69.46
CA ASP A 560 -43.02 31.81 -70.20
C ASP A 560 -42.13 33.06 -70.41
N LEU A 561 -41.73 33.29 -71.67
CA LEU A 561 -41.58 34.59 -72.37
C LEU A 561 -41.03 34.34 -73.81
N PRO A 562 -41.37 35.16 -74.83
CA PRO A 562 -41.35 34.72 -76.23
C PRO A 562 -40.11 35.13 -77.06
N HIS A 563 -39.90 34.40 -78.17
CA HIS A 563 -38.75 34.54 -79.08
C HIS A 563 -39.06 35.36 -80.34
N VAL A 564 -38.31 36.44 -80.54
CA VAL A 564 -38.11 37.17 -81.82
C VAL A 564 -36.66 37.72 -81.76
N GLY A 565 -35.81 37.69 -82.78
CA GLY A 565 -35.93 37.15 -84.13
C GLY A 565 -34.99 37.90 -85.10
N GLY A 566 -33.82 37.33 -85.41
CA GLY A 566 -32.81 37.89 -86.35
C GLY A 566 -31.82 38.90 -85.73
N GLY A 567 -30.57 39.04 -86.20
CA GLY A 567 -29.83 38.24 -87.19
C GLY A 567 -28.60 38.98 -87.76
N GLY A 568 -27.44 38.30 -87.84
CA GLY A 568 -26.16 38.79 -88.46
C GLY A 568 -25.44 39.91 -87.68
N GLU A 569 -24.16 40.26 -87.87
CA GLU A 569 -22.96 39.71 -88.59
C GLU A 569 -21.73 40.57 -88.15
N ALA A 570 -20.44 40.23 -88.29
CA ALA A 570 -19.68 38.99 -88.57
C ALA A 570 -18.16 39.22 -88.25
N GLY A 571 -17.35 38.16 -88.18
CA GLY A 571 -15.87 38.23 -88.02
C GLY A 571 -15.29 37.03 -87.24
N ALA A 572 -14.97 35.90 -87.87
CA ALA A 572 -13.65 35.56 -88.45
C ALA A 572 -12.52 35.48 -87.38
N THR A 573 -11.76 34.40 -87.18
CA THR A 573 -11.60 33.09 -87.88
C THR A 573 -10.92 32.08 -86.88
N THR A 574 -10.65 30.78 -87.09
CA THR A 574 -10.44 29.95 -88.31
C THR A 574 -10.69 28.43 -88.03
N THR A 575 -10.71 27.64 -89.13
CA THR A 575 -10.39 26.20 -89.36
C THR A 575 -9.61 25.38 -88.30
N SER A 576 -9.70 24.04 -88.19
CA SER A 576 -10.43 22.92 -88.89
C SER A 576 -10.10 21.58 -88.18
N GLY A 577 -10.78 20.42 -88.30
CA GLY A 577 -11.97 20.00 -89.06
C GLY A 577 -11.94 18.48 -89.41
N GLY A 578 -13.09 17.77 -89.39
CA GLY A 578 -13.27 16.34 -89.81
C GLY A 578 -13.68 15.39 -88.67
N ALA A 579 -14.95 14.96 -88.52
CA ALA A 579 -15.72 13.95 -89.30
C ALA A 579 -15.30 12.48 -88.98
N SER A 580 -16.16 11.44 -88.80
CA SER A 580 -17.58 11.20 -89.17
C SER A 580 -18.21 10.09 -88.28
N ALA A 581 -19.54 9.86 -88.37
CA ALA A 581 -20.19 8.58 -87.96
C ALA A 581 -20.34 7.64 -89.19
N PRO A 582 -20.64 6.31 -89.08
CA PRO A 582 -22.01 5.82 -88.79
C PRO A 582 -22.13 4.40 -88.12
N MET A 583 -23.35 3.83 -88.18
CA MET A 583 -23.94 2.66 -87.52
C MET A 583 -23.39 1.23 -87.82
N GLY A 584 -23.62 0.30 -86.87
CA GLY A 584 -24.44 -0.92 -87.09
C GLY A 584 -23.79 -2.32 -87.06
N GLY A 585 -24.41 -3.29 -86.36
CA GLY A 585 -24.22 -4.74 -86.65
C GLY A 585 -24.10 -5.74 -85.47
N SER A 586 -25.21 -6.39 -85.13
CA SER A 586 -25.47 -7.61 -84.30
C SER A 586 -24.35 -8.53 -83.72
N ALA A 587 -24.65 -9.02 -82.50
CA ALA A 587 -24.46 -10.39 -81.98
C ALA A 587 -23.03 -10.95 -81.69
N GLY A 588 -22.78 -11.27 -80.43
CA GLY A 588 -21.60 -12.02 -79.97
C GLY A 588 -21.56 -12.15 -78.44
N GLU A 589 -21.38 -13.38 -77.95
CA GLU A 589 -21.57 -13.82 -76.57
C GLU A 589 -20.63 -13.22 -75.49
N ALA A 590 -21.13 -13.31 -74.25
CA ALA A 590 -20.46 -13.25 -72.96
C ALA A 590 -18.91 -13.13 -72.90
N SER A 591 -18.44 -12.07 -72.23
CA SER A 591 -17.40 -12.16 -71.17
C SER A 591 -17.36 -10.87 -70.35
N MET A 592 -17.48 -10.98 -69.03
CA MET A 592 -17.08 -9.90 -68.12
C MET A 592 -15.55 -9.91 -68.01
N VAL A 593 -14.91 -8.78 -68.32
CA VAL A 593 -13.46 -8.59 -68.13
C VAL A 593 -13.28 -7.56 -67.01
N GLU A 594 -12.54 -7.95 -65.97
CA GLU A 594 -12.22 -7.09 -64.84
C GLU A 594 -11.32 -5.92 -65.26
N ALA A 595 -11.66 -4.70 -64.82
CA ALA A 595 -10.80 -3.54 -65.01
C ALA A 595 -9.70 -3.51 -63.93
N THR A 596 -8.49 -3.94 -64.30
CA THR A 596 -7.32 -3.90 -63.42
C THR A 596 -6.88 -2.45 -63.17
N SER A 597 -6.88 -2.03 -61.91
CA SER A 597 -6.43 -0.69 -61.50
C SER A 597 -4.90 -0.59 -61.53
N ALA A 598 -4.38 0.53 -62.04
CA ALA A 598 -2.94 0.73 -62.17
C ALA A 598 -2.24 0.85 -60.81
N ILE A 599 -1.13 0.12 -60.63
CA ILE A 599 -0.36 0.06 -59.39
C ILE A 599 0.36 1.40 -59.14
N LYS A 600 -0.07 2.14 -58.10
CA LYS A 600 0.61 3.35 -57.61
C LYS A 600 1.82 2.94 -56.74
N LYS A 601 3.00 3.49 -57.05
CA LYS A 601 4.29 3.12 -56.41
C LYS A 601 4.94 4.22 -55.58
N HIS A 602 4.31 5.40 -55.47
CA HIS A 602 4.86 6.56 -54.76
C HIS A 602 3.73 7.30 -54.06
N PHE A 603 4.00 7.78 -52.84
CA PHE A 603 3.12 8.64 -52.06
C PHE A 603 3.87 9.93 -51.73
N TYR A 604 3.20 11.06 -51.89
CA TYR A 604 3.69 12.38 -51.52
C TYR A 604 2.51 13.18 -51.00
N GLY A 605 2.70 13.84 -49.86
CA GLY A 605 1.70 14.68 -49.22
C GLY A 605 2.36 15.68 -48.30
N THR A 606 1.76 16.85 -48.19
CA THR A 606 2.18 17.94 -47.30
C THR A 606 0.99 18.36 -46.46
N VAL A 607 1.25 18.79 -45.22
CA VAL A 607 0.24 19.24 -44.27
C VAL A 607 0.83 20.36 -43.42
N GLY A 608 0.11 21.47 -43.30
CA GLY A 608 0.48 22.56 -42.41
C GLY A 608 0.07 22.22 -40.97
N LEU A 609 0.98 22.43 -40.03
CA LEU A 609 0.73 22.19 -38.60
C LEU A 609 0.54 23.52 -37.85
N ASP A 610 -0.36 23.54 -36.86
CA ASP A 610 -0.49 24.66 -35.93
C ASP A 610 0.76 24.71 -35.02
N PRO A 611 1.55 25.79 -34.99
CA PRO A 611 2.79 25.86 -34.20
C PRO A 611 2.60 25.59 -32.71
N VAL A 612 1.41 25.84 -32.15
CA VAL A 612 1.09 25.62 -30.73
C VAL A 612 0.75 24.15 -30.46
N LYS A 613 0.18 23.44 -31.45
CA LYS A 613 -0.23 22.04 -31.33
C LYS A 613 0.67 21.04 -32.06
N ALA A 614 1.68 21.52 -32.79
CA ALA A 614 2.54 20.75 -33.69
C ALA A 614 3.07 19.43 -33.08
N LYS A 615 3.35 19.38 -31.78
CA LYS A 615 3.78 18.14 -31.09
C LYS A 615 2.68 17.07 -31.05
N MET A 616 1.42 17.47 -30.83
CA MET A 616 0.26 16.58 -30.76
C MET A 616 -0.18 16.19 -32.18
N ASP A 617 -0.23 17.15 -33.10
CA ASP A 617 -0.62 16.91 -34.48
C ASP A 617 0.41 16.04 -35.22
N PHE A 618 1.71 16.23 -34.98
CA PHE A 618 2.77 15.36 -35.54
C PHE A 618 2.73 13.94 -34.96
N ALA A 619 2.34 13.77 -33.68
CA ALA A 619 2.11 12.44 -33.13
C ALA A 619 0.94 11.75 -33.85
N THR A 620 -0.18 12.44 -34.05
CA THR A 620 -1.31 11.92 -34.83
C THR A 620 -0.91 11.56 -36.27
N LEU A 621 -0.07 12.34 -36.94
CA LEU A 621 0.45 12.00 -38.27
C LEU A 621 1.40 10.78 -38.25
N ALA A 622 2.19 10.61 -37.18
CA ALA A 622 3.06 9.46 -37.04
C ALA A 622 2.24 8.16 -36.89
N ASP A 623 1.23 8.18 -36.02
CA ASP A 623 0.38 7.02 -35.72
C ASP A 623 -0.54 6.69 -36.91
N GLU A 624 -1.24 7.68 -37.49
CA GLU A 624 -2.26 7.46 -38.52
C GLU A 624 -1.68 7.26 -39.94
N ILE A 625 -0.50 7.81 -40.25
CA ILE A 625 0.08 7.77 -41.61
C ILE A 625 1.41 7.04 -41.66
N VAL A 626 2.37 7.39 -40.79
CA VAL A 626 3.73 6.82 -40.85
C VAL A 626 3.74 5.34 -40.45
N GLU A 627 3.01 4.96 -39.39
CA GLU A 627 2.92 3.56 -38.96
C GLU A 627 2.33 2.64 -40.05
N GLN A 628 1.32 3.12 -40.79
CA GLN A 628 0.68 2.39 -41.89
C GLN A 628 1.65 2.03 -43.05
N PHE A 629 2.72 2.82 -43.23
CA PHE A 629 3.81 2.49 -44.15
C PHE A 629 4.87 1.59 -43.50
N ASN A 630 5.23 1.82 -42.24
CA ASN A 630 6.22 1.01 -41.51
C ASN A 630 5.78 -0.45 -41.29
N LEU A 631 4.46 -0.71 -41.21
CA LEU A 631 3.89 -2.06 -41.14
C LEU A 631 4.08 -2.89 -42.44
N ARG A 632 4.65 -2.31 -43.51
CA ARG A 632 4.84 -2.97 -44.81
C ARG A 632 6.32 -3.17 -45.14
N THR A 633 6.72 -4.42 -45.32
CA THR A 633 8.08 -4.78 -45.72
C THR A 633 8.45 -4.23 -47.10
N GLY A 634 9.58 -3.52 -47.19
CA GLY A 634 10.09 -2.97 -48.46
C GLY A 634 9.64 -1.55 -48.80
N VAL A 635 9.01 -0.83 -47.86
CA VAL A 635 8.73 0.60 -47.98
C VAL A 635 9.83 1.40 -47.28
N GLU A 636 10.42 2.36 -47.98
CA GLU A 636 11.34 3.35 -47.39
C GLU A 636 10.55 4.64 -47.10
N VAL A 637 10.50 5.05 -45.84
CA VAL A 637 9.78 6.26 -45.41
C VAL A 637 10.78 7.35 -45.06
N LYS A 638 10.71 8.48 -45.77
CA LYS A 638 11.49 9.68 -45.48
C LYS A 638 10.55 10.79 -44.97
N ILE A 639 10.82 11.30 -43.78
CA ILE A 639 10.15 12.46 -43.20
C ILE A 639 11.12 13.64 -43.27
N SER A 640 10.65 14.77 -43.78
CA SER A 640 11.33 16.07 -43.70
C SER A 640 10.47 17.01 -42.88
N VAL A 641 11.07 17.78 -41.98
CA VAL A 641 10.38 18.83 -41.22
C VAL A 641 10.99 20.16 -41.64
N GLU A 642 10.15 21.07 -42.11
CA GLU A 642 10.50 22.44 -42.48
C GLU A 642 9.90 23.38 -41.44
N ILE A 643 10.69 24.34 -40.97
CA ILE A 643 10.29 25.30 -39.93
C ILE A 643 10.61 26.69 -40.47
N GLU A 644 9.59 27.38 -40.95
CA GLU A 644 9.67 28.77 -41.39
C GLU A 644 9.15 29.69 -40.28
N ALA A 645 9.86 30.78 -40.00
CA ALA A 645 9.43 31.83 -39.08
C ALA A 645 9.80 33.19 -39.66
N THR A 646 8.82 34.07 -39.78
CA THR A 646 8.99 35.44 -40.29
C THR A 646 8.63 36.46 -39.20
N SER A 647 9.38 37.56 -39.13
CA SER A 647 9.18 38.64 -38.17
C SER A 647 9.42 39.98 -38.86
N ALA A 648 8.46 40.90 -38.77
CA ALA A 648 8.56 42.23 -39.38
C ALA A 648 9.59 43.14 -38.67
N ASP A 649 9.82 42.90 -37.37
CA ASP A 649 10.78 43.65 -36.54
C ASP A 649 12.17 42.94 -36.46
N GLY A 650 12.35 41.84 -37.20
CA GLY A 650 13.52 40.96 -37.12
C GLY A 650 13.50 40.02 -35.90
N PHE A 651 14.63 39.34 -35.67
CA PHE A 651 14.85 38.46 -34.52
C PHE A 651 16.06 38.95 -33.72
N ASP A 652 15.93 39.06 -32.39
CA ASP A 652 17.04 39.53 -31.54
C ASP A 652 18.21 38.52 -31.46
N GLU A 653 19.41 39.03 -31.14
CA GLU A 653 20.63 38.21 -31.11
C GLU A 653 20.58 37.06 -30.09
N ALA A 654 19.83 37.21 -28.98
CA ALA A 654 19.73 36.17 -27.97
C ALA A 654 18.88 35.00 -28.47
N LEU A 655 17.74 35.29 -29.10
CA LEU A 655 16.88 34.28 -29.74
C LEU A 655 17.60 33.61 -30.92
N GLN A 656 18.24 34.37 -31.80
CA GLN A 656 19.03 33.82 -32.91
C GLN A 656 20.12 32.86 -32.41
N ARG A 657 20.83 33.24 -31.34
CA ARG A 657 21.87 32.41 -30.74
C ARG A 657 21.29 31.13 -30.13
N THR A 658 20.21 31.23 -29.35
CA THR A 658 19.56 30.07 -28.73
C THR A 658 19.05 29.09 -29.79
N ILE A 659 18.47 29.57 -30.88
CA ILE A 659 18.01 28.70 -31.98
C ILE A 659 19.21 28.06 -32.71
N LYS A 660 20.26 28.82 -33.05
CA LYS A 660 21.48 28.25 -33.68
C LYS A 660 22.17 27.20 -32.80
N GLU A 661 22.24 27.40 -31.49
CA GLU A 661 22.80 26.40 -30.56
C GLU A 661 21.91 25.12 -30.52
N ASN A 662 20.58 25.27 -30.46
CA ASN A 662 19.65 24.14 -30.49
C ASN A 662 19.65 23.36 -31.82
N CYS A 663 19.67 24.05 -32.97
CA CYS A 663 19.71 23.40 -34.29
C CYS A 663 21.00 22.57 -34.49
N ASN A 664 22.13 23.03 -33.94
CA ASN A 664 23.37 22.26 -33.92
C ASN A 664 23.27 21.00 -33.05
N VAL A 665 22.69 21.09 -31.85
CA VAL A 665 22.46 19.92 -30.97
C VAL A 665 21.51 18.91 -31.61
N LEU A 666 20.47 19.39 -32.30
CA LEU A 666 19.46 18.59 -32.99
C LEU A 666 19.88 18.14 -34.41
N LYS A 667 21.08 18.52 -34.87
CA LYS A 667 21.69 18.12 -36.16
C LYS A 667 20.85 18.48 -37.38
N PHE A 668 20.33 19.70 -37.44
CA PHE A 668 19.69 20.22 -38.65
C PHE A 668 20.67 20.19 -39.83
N SER A 669 20.20 19.81 -41.02
CA SER A 669 21.03 19.75 -42.23
C SER A 669 21.39 21.13 -42.79
N SER A 670 20.56 22.13 -42.48
CA SER A 670 20.69 23.54 -42.84
C SER A 670 19.87 24.37 -41.86
N SER A 671 20.45 25.44 -41.32
CA SER A 671 19.72 26.38 -40.47
C SER A 671 20.45 27.72 -40.45
N GLU A 672 19.93 28.70 -41.18
CA GLU A 672 20.48 30.05 -41.28
C GLU A 672 19.40 31.08 -40.93
N PHE A 673 19.82 32.27 -40.52
CA PHE A 673 18.94 33.43 -40.40
C PHE A 673 19.37 34.38 -41.51
N GLU A 674 18.52 34.52 -42.52
CA GLU A 674 18.73 35.44 -43.62
C GLU A 674 18.22 36.84 -43.21
N GLY A 675 18.96 37.87 -43.60
CA GLY A 675 18.47 39.26 -43.60
C GLY A 675 18.26 39.70 -45.05
N GLU A 676 17.42 40.71 -45.27
CA GLU A 676 17.30 41.40 -46.56
C GLU A 676 18.60 42.13 -46.97
#